data_AF-A0A7X6CI44-F1
#
_entry.id   AF-A0A7X6CI44-F1
#
_cell.length_a   1.000
_cell.length_b   1.000
_cell.length_c   1.000
_cell.angle_alpha   90.00
_cell.angle_beta   90.00
_cell.angle_gamma   90.00
#
_symmetry.space_group_name_H-M   'P 1'
#
loop_
_entity.id
_entity.type
_entity.pdbx_description
1 polymer ?
#
loop_
_entity_poly.entity_id
_entity_poly.type
_entity_poly.pdbx_seq_one_letter_code
_entity_poly.pdbx_strand_id
1 'polypeptide(L)'
;TFAPKFLCNWLHPKGVSIGDIDGDGKPDLAVANSNFASILLNTTPTGATTPTFAPKVDFTTQFTADSISIGDLNADGKPDLAVSNVLASGLFILLNSTPKVTAVTATTPDGSYGVGATIAITVTFNVVVNVTGTPRLQLETGTTDQFANYASGSGTTALTFNYVVQAGDTSADLEYLATNALTLNGGTIKDSATLDDAILTLPALASANSLGGSKAIVINNVIDNVAPTITSVTSTTANGSYNTTGNINVTVNFSEAVTLAGGNMTVALDTGGTVTLAPFTGTSAIGTYTPGTGQNSTDLNSTGITLAVGATLKDAAGNNATLTIPAGQSLADSKAIIVDTVAPTVALTSTSPPTVTGLFSVTATFNEDVVGFDNTDLTAANATVSNFVKVDAKTYTFDVTPTASGNVTVDIPAAKATDAAGNNNTAATQLTRTANITPIDDITPPNVVLTSTSPTTVTGLFNVTATFNEDVTGFDNTDPTVANATVSNFVKVDAKIYTFDVTPTADGNVTVDIPAAKATDTAGNNNTAATQLTRTANITTPPVVDVTPPNANLAAIASITTAGGTNQTLTVTFTDDSGVDVSSFDNSDLVVNWSGGTIPATFISFTPTGNSTPRTATYSLTPPGGTWDNSDNGNYTVNLQAPQVRDIVGNFAIASNLGNFSVEIATPTPTPSVTPNPTPSVTPEPTPSVTPNPTPTSADTEAPPPLDTPPLQMPNDDCICDNISYPNLNQPNEVENTILGVSNIQIGTAKNDEFLGSNSGNIFDARSGDDNLYGGDSGDIFNGNTGNDLISGGSGDDVLFGDENNDIILGNLGNDIIFGGKNNDSINGGEDDDIVYGNINDDFIDGGKGNDTLFGGKGGDVLLGSEGEDSLFGSRGDDTICGGAGNDFIRGNEQSDILGGCAGNDTIDGGEDNDTLSGSQGEDILYGDFGNDSLIGGSGNDIFVLEAGRGFDIIADFTLGQDSIALTGSLSFGQLEIVQNSQGALIRNILTGEELSLIIGVRANLITSANFQII
;
A
#
# COMPACT_ATOMS: atom_id res chain seq x y z
N THR A 1 65.40 -114.28 15.39
CA THR A 1 65.13 -115.12 16.58
C THR A 1 64.26 -114.32 17.52
N PHE A 2 63.31 -114.96 18.22
CA PHE A 2 62.54 -114.29 19.28
C PHE A 2 63.29 -114.39 20.61
N ALA A 3 63.44 -113.26 21.30
CA ALA A 3 63.99 -113.21 22.65
C ALA A 3 62.84 -112.90 23.63
N PRO A 4 62.47 -113.81 24.54
CA PRO A 4 61.37 -113.57 25.47
C PRO A 4 61.78 -112.51 26.50
N LYS A 5 61.00 -111.42 26.59
CA LYS A 5 61.16 -110.36 27.59
C LYS A 5 59.88 -110.26 28.43
N PHE A 6 60.04 -110.40 29.75
CA PHE A 6 58.95 -110.21 30.70
C PHE A 6 58.86 -108.72 31.06
N LEU A 7 57.68 -108.10 30.90
CA LEU A 7 57.53 -106.64 31.02
C LEU A 7 56.99 -106.18 32.39
N CYS A 8 56.06 -106.91 33.02
CA CYS A 8 55.53 -106.57 34.34
C CYS A 8 54.89 -107.77 35.06
N ASN A 9 54.86 -107.73 36.39
CA ASN A 9 54.12 -108.68 37.24
C ASN A 9 52.62 -108.35 37.23
N TRP A 10 51.93 -108.80 36.19
CA TRP A 10 50.48 -108.67 36.05
C TRP A 10 49.71 -109.69 36.91
N LEU A 11 48.71 -109.25 37.68
CA LEU A 11 47.66 -110.15 38.18
C LEU A 11 46.69 -110.44 37.02
N HIS A 12 46.75 -111.66 36.48
CA HIS A 12 45.83 -112.17 35.45
C HIS A 12 45.64 -111.23 34.24
N PRO A 13 46.67 -110.98 33.42
CA PRO A 13 46.50 -110.31 32.14
C PRO A 13 45.73 -111.25 31.20
N LYS A 14 44.74 -110.72 30.49
CA LYS A 14 43.86 -111.50 29.60
C LYS A 14 43.83 -110.98 28.17
N GLY A 15 43.77 -109.66 28.00
CA GLY A 15 43.79 -108.99 26.70
C GLY A 15 44.89 -107.95 26.64
N VAL A 16 45.41 -107.69 25.44
CA VAL A 16 46.34 -106.59 25.17
C VAL A 16 46.01 -105.98 23.82
N SER A 17 46.08 -104.65 23.75
CA SER A 17 45.99 -103.85 22.54
C SER A 17 47.24 -102.97 22.42
N ILE A 18 47.55 -102.55 21.21
CA ILE A 18 48.77 -101.79 20.87
C ILE A 18 48.33 -100.61 20.01
N GLY A 19 48.77 -99.41 20.38
CA GLY A 19 48.43 -98.15 19.71
C GLY A 19 49.28 -97.01 20.26
N ASP A 20 49.31 -95.88 19.59
CA ASP A 20 50.01 -94.66 20.01
C ASP A 20 49.03 -93.82 20.85
N ILE A 21 49.09 -93.94 22.19
CA ILE A 21 48.01 -93.48 23.09
C ILE A 21 48.26 -92.06 23.59
N ASP A 22 49.53 -91.69 23.80
CA ASP A 22 49.94 -90.31 24.10
C ASP A 22 50.18 -89.45 22.85
N GLY A 23 50.33 -90.07 21.68
CA GLY A 23 50.48 -89.39 20.38
C GLY A 23 51.93 -89.01 20.03
N ASP A 24 52.93 -89.57 20.72
CA ASP A 24 54.34 -89.25 20.48
C ASP A 24 54.98 -90.01 19.29
N GLY A 25 54.22 -90.87 18.62
CA GLY A 25 54.64 -91.62 17.44
C GLY A 25 55.20 -93.01 17.74
N LYS A 26 55.11 -93.48 18.99
CA LYS A 26 55.58 -94.83 19.40
C LYS A 26 54.42 -95.72 19.88
N PRO A 27 54.45 -97.03 19.61
CA PRO A 27 53.36 -97.93 19.98
C PRO A 27 53.41 -98.32 21.47
N ASP A 28 52.43 -97.86 22.23
CA ASP A 28 52.17 -98.18 23.63
C ASP A 28 51.46 -99.53 23.80
N LEU A 29 51.29 -99.95 25.05
CA LEU A 29 50.53 -101.15 25.41
C LEU A 29 49.36 -100.77 26.33
N ALA A 30 48.14 -101.14 25.95
CA ALA A 30 46.97 -101.16 26.83
C ALA A 30 46.62 -102.62 27.18
N VAL A 31 46.49 -102.95 28.46
CA VAL A 31 46.32 -104.33 28.95
C VAL A 31 45.05 -104.45 29.79
N ALA A 32 44.26 -105.50 29.56
CA ALA A 32 43.14 -105.90 30.42
C ALA A 32 43.66 -106.88 31.48
N ASN A 33 43.62 -106.50 32.76
CA ASN A 33 44.18 -107.29 33.86
C ASN A 33 43.45 -107.09 35.19
N SER A 34 42.95 -108.19 35.78
CA SER A 34 42.11 -108.12 36.99
C SER A 34 40.96 -107.10 36.78
N ASN A 35 40.66 -106.21 37.73
CA ASN A 35 39.62 -105.18 37.60
C ASN A 35 40.15 -103.85 37.03
N PHE A 36 41.13 -103.90 36.12
CA PHE A 36 41.76 -102.73 35.53
C PHE A 36 41.99 -102.87 34.02
N ALA A 37 41.94 -101.72 33.35
CA ALA A 37 42.67 -101.45 32.13
C ALA A 37 43.97 -100.72 32.50
N SER A 38 45.11 -101.16 31.99
CA SER A 38 46.42 -100.64 32.39
C SER A 38 47.26 -100.22 31.17
N ILE A 39 47.79 -99.00 31.20
CA ILE A 39 48.58 -98.42 30.09
C ILE A 39 50.08 -98.45 30.44
N LEU A 40 50.92 -98.79 29.47
CA LEU A 40 52.38 -98.59 29.51
C LEU A 40 52.80 -97.76 28.30
N LEU A 41 53.20 -96.51 28.55
CA LEU A 41 53.70 -95.58 27.52
C LEU A 41 55.13 -95.95 27.09
N ASN A 42 55.42 -95.85 25.79
CA ASN A 42 56.61 -96.39 25.15
C ASN A 42 57.78 -95.39 25.18
N THR A 43 58.53 -95.39 26.27
CA THR A 43 59.69 -94.51 26.50
C THR A 43 60.96 -94.92 25.74
N THR A 44 60.87 -95.72 24.67
CA THR A 44 62.04 -96.23 23.93
C THR A 44 62.80 -95.09 23.24
N PRO A 45 64.09 -94.86 23.55
CA PRO A 45 64.89 -93.85 22.87
C PRO A 45 65.09 -94.17 21.38
N THR A 46 65.03 -93.15 20.52
CA THR A 46 65.17 -93.29 19.07
C THR A 46 66.43 -94.05 18.68
N GLY A 47 66.26 -95.18 17.97
CA GLY A 47 67.35 -96.07 17.55
C GLY A 47 67.68 -97.21 18.51
N ALA A 48 67.07 -97.28 19.70
CA ALA A 48 67.23 -98.44 20.58
C ALA A 48 66.50 -99.68 20.04
N THR A 49 67.18 -100.81 19.98
CA THR A 49 66.65 -102.08 19.43
C THR A 49 65.82 -102.90 20.42
N THR A 50 65.60 -102.39 21.63
CA THR A 50 64.91 -103.08 22.74
C THR A 50 63.91 -102.13 23.38
N PRO A 51 62.60 -102.41 23.32
CA PRO A 51 61.60 -101.51 23.88
C PRO A 51 61.75 -101.28 25.39
N THR A 52 61.62 -100.03 25.82
CA THR A 52 61.45 -99.61 27.21
C THR A 52 60.11 -98.90 27.37
N PHE A 53 59.50 -99.06 28.54
CA PHE A 53 58.19 -98.49 28.85
C PHE A 53 58.25 -97.74 30.18
N ALA A 54 57.35 -96.78 30.35
CA ALA A 54 57.05 -96.15 31.63
C ALA A 54 56.49 -97.17 32.65
N PRO A 55 56.50 -96.85 33.96
CA PRO A 55 55.68 -97.56 34.93
C PRO A 55 54.21 -97.58 34.50
N LYS A 56 53.51 -98.69 34.76
CA LYS A 56 52.11 -98.85 34.33
C LYS A 56 51.17 -97.90 35.08
N VAL A 57 50.20 -97.34 34.36
CA VAL A 57 49.08 -96.55 34.90
C VAL A 57 47.83 -97.42 34.91
N ASP A 58 47.12 -97.50 36.04
CA ASP A 58 45.97 -98.39 36.24
C ASP A 58 44.65 -97.62 36.30
N PHE A 59 43.73 -97.93 35.40
CA PHE A 59 42.38 -97.38 35.33
C PHE A 59 41.36 -98.44 35.76
N THR A 60 40.50 -98.11 36.73
CA THR A 60 39.56 -99.08 37.34
C THR A 60 38.35 -99.33 36.43
N THR A 61 38.19 -100.58 35.98
CA THR A 61 37.06 -101.00 35.13
C THR A 61 35.88 -101.55 35.94
N GLN A 62 35.96 -101.45 37.27
CA GLN A 62 35.02 -101.93 38.31
C GLN A 62 34.81 -103.45 38.36
N PHE A 63 34.67 -104.10 37.21
CA PHE A 63 34.54 -105.54 37.01
C PHE A 63 35.83 -106.11 36.39
N THR A 64 35.98 -107.44 36.34
CA THR A 64 37.21 -108.07 35.86
C THR A 64 37.35 -107.97 34.35
N ALA A 65 38.24 -107.10 33.87
CA ALA A 65 38.52 -106.90 32.46
C ALA A 65 38.89 -108.22 31.76
N ASP A 66 38.43 -108.37 30.51
CA ASP A 66 38.60 -109.57 29.68
C ASP A 66 39.33 -109.26 28.37
N SER A 67 38.85 -108.26 27.64
CA SER A 67 39.52 -107.71 26.46
C SER A 67 39.58 -106.19 26.50
N ILE A 68 40.57 -105.63 25.81
CA ILE A 68 40.75 -104.20 25.60
C ILE A 68 41.01 -103.91 24.12
N SER A 69 40.48 -102.81 23.61
CA SER A 69 40.73 -102.29 22.28
C SER A 69 41.03 -100.80 22.37
N ILE A 70 41.90 -100.32 21.49
CA ILE A 70 42.25 -98.91 21.33
C ILE A 70 41.60 -98.39 20.05
N GLY A 71 41.09 -97.16 20.06
CA GLY A 71 40.62 -96.46 18.88
C GLY A 71 40.02 -95.11 19.26
N ASP A 72 40.06 -94.14 18.35
CA ASP A 72 39.31 -92.88 18.51
C ASP A 72 37.80 -93.20 18.36
N LEU A 73 37.05 -93.12 19.46
CA LEU A 73 35.62 -93.48 19.52
C LEU A 73 34.72 -92.25 19.51
N ASN A 74 35.27 -91.08 19.82
CA ASN A 74 34.55 -89.80 19.90
C ASN A 74 34.83 -88.86 18.68
N ALA A 75 35.80 -89.21 17.84
CA ALA A 75 36.34 -88.45 16.71
C ALA A 75 37.09 -87.15 17.07
N ASP A 76 37.73 -87.08 18.24
CA ASP A 76 38.53 -85.92 18.69
C ASP A 76 40.01 -85.97 18.26
N GLY A 77 40.44 -87.08 17.64
CA GLY A 77 41.80 -87.29 17.13
C GLY A 77 42.73 -88.03 18.09
N LYS A 78 42.29 -88.36 19.32
CA LYS A 78 43.06 -89.15 20.28
C LYS A 78 42.49 -90.56 20.46
N PRO A 79 43.31 -91.61 20.67
CA PRO A 79 42.77 -92.95 20.88
C PRO A 79 42.19 -93.15 22.28
N ASP A 80 40.91 -93.52 22.33
CA ASP A 80 40.17 -93.96 23.52
C ASP A 80 40.40 -95.45 23.80
N LEU A 81 39.93 -95.91 24.98
CA LEU A 81 39.94 -97.33 25.37
C LEU A 81 38.52 -97.90 25.47
N ALA A 82 38.27 -98.98 24.74
CA ALA A 82 37.08 -99.83 24.89
C ALA A 82 37.44 -101.13 25.63
N VAL A 83 36.80 -101.38 26.77
CA VAL A 83 37.13 -102.50 27.67
C VAL A 83 35.90 -103.37 27.93
N SER A 84 36.01 -104.66 27.63
CA SER A 84 35.00 -105.66 28.02
C SER A 84 35.36 -106.24 29.38
N ASN A 85 34.36 -106.53 30.22
CA ASN A 85 34.57 -107.14 31.54
C ASN A 85 33.71 -108.39 31.72
N VAL A 86 34.29 -109.40 32.36
CA VAL A 86 33.57 -110.59 32.83
C VAL A 86 32.53 -110.18 33.87
N LEU A 87 31.30 -110.69 33.71
CA LEU A 87 30.11 -110.42 34.53
C LEU A 87 29.53 -108.99 34.44
N ALA A 88 30.09 -108.09 33.62
CA ALA A 88 29.43 -106.81 33.32
C ALA A 88 28.40 -106.98 32.18
N SER A 89 27.26 -106.30 32.29
CA SER A 89 26.22 -106.29 31.24
C SER A 89 26.48 -105.26 30.12
N GLY A 90 27.71 -104.76 30.00
CA GLY A 90 28.07 -103.68 29.08
C GLY A 90 29.57 -103.44 28.96
N LEU A 91 29.93 -102.64 27.97
CA LEU A 91 31.30 -102.22 27.64
C LEU A 91 31.66 -100.96 28.46
N PHE A 92 32.88 -100.88 28.97
CA PHE A 92 33.41 -99.66 29.58
C PHE A 92 34.21 -98.88 28.55
N ILE A 93 33.92 -97.58 28.41
CA ILE A 93 34.67 -96.65 27.56
C ILE A 93 35.44 -95.68 28.46
N LEU A 94 36.71 -95.43 28.16
CA LEU A 94 37.53 -94.40 28.78
C LEU A 94 38.01 -93.46 27.66
N LEU A 95 37.59 -92.19 27.71
CA LEU A 95 37.90 -91.20 26.69
C LEU A 95 39.22 -90.48 26.96
N ASN A 96 39.96 -90.15 25.91
CA ASN A 96 41.28 -89.50 25.95
C ASN A 96 41.17 -87.97 25.71
N SER A 97 40.14 -87.32 26.25
CA SER A 97 39.80 -85.93 25.93
C SER A 97 40.64 -84.91 26.70
N THR A 98 41.35 -84.02 25.99
CA THR A 98 42.01 -82.86 26.61
C THR A 98 40.98 -81.74 26.94
N PRO A 99 41.13 -81.00 28.06
CA PRO A 99 40.26 -79.88 28.35
C PRO A 99 40.42 -78.74 27.35
N LYS A 100 39.30 -78.15 26.92
CA LYS A 100 39.23 -76.98 26.05
C LYS A 100 38.04 -76.10 26.43
N VAL A 101 38.17 -74.80 26.28
CA VAL A 101 37.05 -73.87 26.45
C VAL A 101 35.98 -74.13 25.37
N THR A 102 34.72 -74.13 25.77
CA THR A 102 33.56 -74.36 24.89
C THR A 102 32.63 -73.15 24.81
N ALA A 103 32.55 -72.35 25.88
CA ALA A 103 31.76 -71.13 25.93
C ALA A 103 32.27 -70.13 26.99
N VAL A 104 31.94 -68.86 26.79
CA VAL A 104 32.09 -67.76 27.76
C VAL A 104 30.76 -67.01 27.81
N THR A 105 30.24 -66.72 28.99
CA THR A 105 28.97 -65.99 29.23
C THR A 105 29.07 -65.24 30.55
N ALA A 106 28.19 -64.30 30.86
CA ALA A 106 28.00 -63.84 32.25
C ALA A 106 26.86 -64.60 32.95
N THR A 107 26.86 -64.55 34.30
CA THR A 107 25.66 -64.77 35.14
C THR A 107 24.99 -63.44 35.53
N THR A 108 25.70 -62.33 35.38
CA THR A 108 25.14 -60.97 35.34
C THR A 108 24.10 -60.88 34.20
N PRO A 109 22.91 -60.29 34.43
CA PRO A 109 21.91 -60.06 33.40
C PRO A 109 22.39 -59.15 32.27
N ASP A 110 21.63 -59.14 31.17
CA ASP A 110 21.77 -58.14 30.11
C ASP A 110 21.34 -56.75 30.63
N GLY A 111 22.05 -55.69 30.23
CA GLY A 111 21.79 -54.33 30.69
C GLY A 111 23.04 -53.43 30.72
N SER A 112 22.87 -52.23 31.28
CA SER A 112 23.93 -51.21 31.40
C SER A 112 24.50 -51.16 32.82
N TYR A 113 25.83 -51.14 32.91
CA TYR A 113 26.57 -51.19 34.17
C TYR A 113 27.62 -50.06 34.25
N GLY A 114 27.60 -49.32 35.36
CA GLY A 114 28.55 -48.24 35.66
C GLY A 114 29.58 -48.60 36.75
N VAL A 115 30.42 -47.64 37.13
CA VAL A 115 31.56 -47.82 38.05
C VAL A 115 31.16 -48.52 39.36
N GLY A 116 31.98 -49.50 39.76
CA GLY A 116 31.77 -50.31 40.96
C GLY A 116 30.82 -51.50 40.77
N ALA A 117 30.09 -51.59 39.66
CA ALA A 117 29.36 -52.80 39.30
C ALA A 117 30.32 -53.98 39.11
N THR A 118 29.91 -55.18 39.54
CA THR A 118 30.69 -56.41 39.36
C THR A 118 30.03 -57.30 38.31
N ILE A 119 30.75 -57.57 37.22
CA ILE A 119 30.34 -58.49 36.17
C ILE A 119 30.94 -59.87 36.46
N ALA A 120 30.08 -60.88 36.61
CA ALA A 120 30.46 -62.25 36.92
C ALA A 120 30.49 -63.10 35.64
N ILE A 121 31.67 -63.21 35.04
CA ILE A 121 31.92 -63.92 33.78
C ILE A 121 32.22 -65.39 34.08
N THR A 122 31.70 -66.30 33.28
CA THR A 122 31.83 -67.76 33.41
C THR A 122 32.46 -68.32 32.15
N VAL A 123 33.63 -68.96 32.29
CA VAL A 123 34.35 -69.68 31.23
C VAL A 123 34.10 -71.18 31.42
N THR A 124 33.50 -71.83 30.42
CA THR A 124 33.08 -73.24 30.48
C THR A 124 34.04 -74.11 29.66
N PHE A 125 34.42 -75.26 30.22
CA PHE A 125 35.23 -76.30 29.60
C PHE A 125 34.39 -77.55 29.27
N ASN A 126 34.85 -78.36 28.32
CA ASN A 126 34.24 -79.65 27.97
C ASN A 126 34.34 -80.72 29.07
N VAL A 127 35.27 -80.57 30.01
CA VAL A 127 35.55 -81.52 31.11
C VAL A 127 35.85 -80.76 32.41
N VAL A 128 35.94 -81.50 33.52
CA VAL A 128 36.18 -80.94 34.85
C VAL A 128 37.64 -80.52 34.97
N VAL A 129 37.90 -79.28 35.39
CA VAL A 129 39.26 -78.72 35.48
C VAL A 129 39.66 -78.27 36.89
N ASN A 130 40.89 -78.59 37.28
CA ASN A 130 41.55 -78.10 38.47
C ASN A 130 42.39 -76.86 38.14
N VAL A 131 42.16 -75.78 38.89
CA VAL A 131 42.90 -74.52 38.79
C VAL A 131 43.94 -74.41 39.91
N THR A 132 45.16 -73.99 39.57
CA THR A 132 46.16 -73.47 40.51
C THR A 132 46.55 -72.04 40.11
N GLY A 133 47.06 -71.24 41.05
CA GLY A 133 47.35 -69.82 40.81
C GLY A 133 46.10 -68.96 40.62
N THR A 134 46.25 -67.82 39.93
CA THR A 134 45.20 -66.81 39.75
C THR A 134 45.07 -66.39 38.27
N PRO A 135 44.53 -67.26 37.40
CA PRO A 135 44.34 -66.93 35.98
C PRO A 135 43.46 -65.68 35.79
N ARG A 136 43.60 -65.02 34.64
CA ARG A 136 42.93 -63.76 34.32
C ARG A 136 42.45 -63.75 32.88
N LEU A 137 41.29 -63.14 32.64
CA LEU A 137 40.69 -62.93 31.32
C LEU A 137 40.73 -61.44 30.99
N GLN A 138 41.35 -61.04 29.89
CA GLN A 138 41.41 -59.65 29.44
C GLN A 138 40.16 -59.26 28.64
N LEU A 139 39.58 -58.11 28.94
CA LEU A 139 38.31 -57.61 28.38
C LEU A 139 38.53 -56.35 27.55
N GLU A 140 37.75 -56.21 26.47
CA GLU A 140 37.64 -54.98 25.69
C GLU A 140 36.77 -53.98 26.45
N THR A 141 37.43 -53.00 27.06
CA THR A 141 36.83 -51.97 27.93
C THR A 141 37.22 -50.55 27.53
N GLY A 142 37.56 -50.34 26.25
CA GLY A 142 37.86 -49.03 25.68
C GLY A 142 39.36 -48.78 25.55
N THR A 143 39.83 -47.57 25.82
CA THR A 143 41.23 -47.18 25.57
C THR A 143 42.25 -47.81 26.53
N THR A 144 41.81 -48.57 27.53
CA THR A 144 42.66 -49.36 28.43
C THR A 144 41.90 -50.61 28.86
N ASP A 145 42.36 -51.76 28.38
CA ASP A 145 41.74 -53.06 28.65
C ASP A 145 41.92 -53.51 30.10
N GLN A 146 40.81 -53.92 30.70
CA GLN A 146 40.78 -54.43 32.06
C GLN A 146 40.86 -55.96 32.11
N PHE A 147 41.11 -56.49 33.32
CA PHE A 147 41.14 -57.94 33.55
C PHE A 147 40.04 -58.38 34.52
N ALA A 148 39.21 -59.32 34.07
CA ALA A 148 38.43 -60.15 34.97
C ALA A 148 39.37 -61.14 35.68
N ASN A 149 39.27 -61.23 37.01
CA ASN A 149 40.18 -62.01 37.84
C ASN A 149 39.47 -63.28 38.31
N TYR A 150 40.14 -64.43 38.22
CA TYR A 150 39.57 -65.72 38.66
C TYR A 150 39.08 -65.68 40.11
N ALA A 151 37.84 -66.09 40.33
CA ALA A 151 37.13 -66.02 41.61
C ALA A 151 36.77 -67.41 42.17
N SER A 152 36.30 -68.34 41.35
CA SER A 152 35.88 -69.69 41.78
C SER A 152 35.72 -70.66 40.61
N GLY A 153 35.56 -71.96 40.89
CA GLY A 153 35.16 -72.97 39.88
C GLY A 153 36.09 -74.19 39.74
N SER A 154 37.29 -74.16 40.31
CA SER A 154 38.22 -75.31 40.36
C SER A 154 37.54 -76.58 40.88
N GLY A 155 37.71 -77.70 40.17
CA GLY A 155 37.00 -78.96 40.42
C GLY A 155 35.62 -79.04 39.75
N THR A 156 35.32 -78.16 38.79
CA THR A 156 34.07 -78.17 37.99
C THR A 156 34.39 -77.92 36.50
N THR A 157 33.36 -77.95 35.64
CA THR A 157 33.48 -77.55 34.23
C THR A 157 33.43 -76.03 34.00
N ALA A 158 33.16 -75.21 35.02
CA ALA A 158 32.87 -73.79 34.87
C ALA A 158 33.67 -72.92 35.83
N LEU A 159 34.48 -72.01 35.29
CA LEU A 159 35.34 -71.09 36.04
C LEU A 159 34.75 -69.68 36.03
N THR A 160 34.51 -69.11 37.22
CA THR A 160 34.02 -67.74 37.40
C THR A 160 35.19 -66.76 37.48
N PHE A 161 35.10 -65.67 36.73
CA PHE A 161 36.00 -64.52 36.74
C PHE A 161 35.20 -63.25 37.04
N ASN A 162 35.64 -62.46 38.01
CA ASN A 162 34.97 -61.21 38.37
C ASN A 162 35.74 -60.02 37.77
N TYR A 163 35.04 -59.21 36.98
CA TYR A 163 35.45 -57.88 36.56
C TYR A 163 34.66 -56.86 37.39
N VAL A 164 35.31 -55.77 37.81
CA VAL A 164 34.67 -54.64 38.49
C VAL A 164 34.90 -53.42 37.62
N VAL A 165 33.81 -52.74 37.22
CA VAL A 165 33.86 -51.57 36.34
C VAL A 165 34.61 -50.43 37.04
N GLN A 166 35.63 -49.89 36.37
CA GLN A 166 36.47 -48.80 36.86
C GLN A 166 36.12 -47.49 36.15
N ALA A 167 36.55 -46.36 36.72
CA ALA A 167 36.42 -45.07 36.06
C ALA A 167 37.38 -44.99 34.87
N GLY A 168 36.81 -44.83 33.67
CA GLY A 168 37.49 -44.85 32.38
C GLY A 168 36.97 -45.94 31.43
N ASP A 169 36.42 -47.02 31.99
CA ASP A 169 36.00 -48.19 31.22
C ASP A 169 34.73 -47.91 30.40
N THR A 170 34.73 -48.23 29.11
CA THR A 170 33.55 -48.11 28.23
C THR A 170 33.46 -49.29 27.27
N SER A 171 32.26 -49.82 27.05
CA SER A 171 32.04 -50.90 26.07
C SER A 171 30.58 -50.92 25.64
N ALA A 172 30.34 -50.92 24.32
CA ALA A 172 28.98 -50.98 23.76
C ALA A 172 28.34 -52.37 23.95
N ASP A 173 29.17 -53.41 23.96
CA ASP A 173 28.83 -54.76 24.41
C ASP A 173 30.11 -55.47 24.85
N LEU A 174 30.14 -55.98 26.08
CA LEU A 174 31.36 -56.43 26.75
C LEU A 174 31.85 -57.78 26.21
N GLU A 175 33.02 -57.78 25.58
CA GLU A 175 33.67 -58.96 25.02
C GLU A 175 35.11 -59.12 25.58
N TYR A 176 35.70 -60.31 25.44
CA TYR A 176 37.14 -60.50 25.71
C TYR A 176 38.01 -60.08 24.52
N LEU A 177 39.15 -59.44 24.79
CA LEU A 177 39.97 -58.74 23.78
C LEU A 177 40.36 -59.59 22.56
N ALA A 178 40.61 -60.90 22.75
CA ALA A 178 41.02 -61.82 21.69
C ALA A 178 40.77 -63.28 22.09
N THR A 179 40.79 -64.20 21.13
CA THR A 179 40.61 -65.65 21.38
C THR A 179 41.70 -66.29 22.25
N ASN A 180 42.76 -65.56 22.60
CA ASN A 180 43.84 -65.95 23.51
C ASN A 180 43.89 -65.11 24.81
N ALA A 181 42.83 -64.34 25.12
CA ALA A 181 42.78 -63.44 26.27
C ALA A 181 42.72 -64.12 27.65
N LEU A 182 42.51 -65.44 27.71
CA LEU A 182 42.59 -66.22 28.94
C LEU A 182 44.04 -66.61 29.24
N THR A 183 44.60 -66.03 30.30
CA THR A 183 46.00 -66.20 30.69
C THR A 183 46.15 -66.91 32.03
N LEU A 184 47.15 -67.78 32.17
CA LEU A 184 47.40 -68.55 33.39
C LEU A 184 47.97 -67.74 34.56
N ASN A 185 48.63 -66.61 34.29
CA ASN A 185 49.22 -65.72 35.31
C ASN A 185 50.11 -66.48 36.34
N GLY A 186 50.95 -67.40 35.85
CA GLY A 186 51.82 -68.25 36.68
C GLY A 186 51.13 -69.46 37.34
N GLY A 187 49.83 -69.65 37.12
CA GLY A 187 49.04 -70.80 37.55
C GLY A 187 48.95 -71.93 36.51
N THR A 188 48.00 -72.83 36.70
CA THR A 188 47.65 -73.91 35.76
C THR A 188 46.14 -74.09 35.68
N ILE A 189 45.62 -74.47 34.52
CA ILE A 189 44.28 -75.05 34.37
C ILE A 189 44.48 -76.42 33.75
N LYS A 190 44.13 -77.48 34.48
CA LYS A 190 44.41 -78.87 34.13
C LYS A 190 43.19 -79.76 34.27
N ASP A 191 43.13 -80.86 33.52
CA ASP A 191 42.11 -81.89 33.70
C ASP A 191 42.11 -82.44 35.14
N SER A 192 40.95 -82.61 35.74
CA SER A 192 40.84 -83.09 37.13
C SER A 192 41.13 -84.59 37.31
N ALA A 193 41.17 -85.38 36.24
CA ALA A 193 41.43 -86.82 36.23
C ALA A 193 42.77 -87.20 35.57
N THR A 194 43.13 -86.61 34.42
CA THR A 194 44.37 -86.92 33.68
C THR A 194 45.55 -86.01 34.03
N LEU A 195 45.29 -84.81 34.58
CA LEU A 195 46.25 -83.73 34.80
C LEU A 195 46.84 -83.08 33.53
N ASP A 196 46.24 -83.32 32.35
CA ASP A 196 46.60 -82.66 31.10
C ASP A 196 46.36 -81.14 31.16
N ASP A 197 47.21 -80.34 30.50
CA ASP A 197 47.03 -78.89 30.40
C ASP A 197 45.87 -78.52 29.46
N ALA A 198 45.06 -77.54 29.88
CA ALA A 198 43.88 -77.12 29.13
C ALA A 198 44.22 -76.21 27.93
N ILE A 199 43.50 -76.41 26.82
CA ILE A 199 43.49 -75.51 25.67
C ILE A 199 42.67 -74.26 26.03
N LEU A 200 43.37 -73.14 26.19
CA LEU A 200 42.80 -71.86 26.65
C LEU A 200 42.22 -71.00 25.53
N THR A 201 42.22 -71.49 24.28
CA THR A 201 41.65 -70.79 23.14
C THR A 201 40.14 -70.64 23.34
N LEU A 202 39.69 -69.39 23.43
CA LEU A 202 38.30 -69.00 23.58
C LEU A 202 37.56 -69.09 22.23
N PRO A 203 36.22 -69.14 22.23
CA PRO A 203 35.41 -69.00 21.02
C PRO A 203 35.73 -67.73 20.20
N ALA A 204 35.29 -67.69 18.95
CA ALA A 204 35.44 -66.48 18.13
C ALA A 204 34.61 -65.33 18.71
N LEU A 205 35.13 -64.10 18.62
CA LEU A 205 34.45 -62.88 19.09
C LEU A 205 33.08 -62.73 18.43
N ALA A 206 32.08 -62.24 19.18
CA ALA A 206 30.67 -62.13 18.79
C ALA A 206 30.03 -63.43 18.22
N SER A 207 30.59 -64.61 18.49
CA SER A 207 29.94 -65.89 18.15
C SER A 207 29.01 -66.33 19.29
N ALA A 208 27.99 -67.17 19.01
CA ALA A 208 26.96 -67.55 20.00
C ALA A 208 27.47 -68.18 21.33
N ASN A 209 28.77 -68.48 21.43
CA ASN A 209 29.44 -68.99 22.63
C ASN A 209 30.49 -68.01 23.22
N SER A 210 30.65 -66.78 22.70
CA SER A 210 31.47 -65.71 23.29
C SER A 210 30.66 -64.83 24.23
N LEU A 211 31.28 -63.83 24.88
CA LEU A 211 30.59 -63.06 25.91
C LEU A 211 29.53 -62.15 25.29
N GLY A 212 29.90 -61.27 24.35
CA GLY A 212 28.95 -60.42 23.61
C GLY A 212 28.07 -61.18 22.62
N GLY A 213 28.51 -62.35 22.15
CA GLY A 213 27.66 -63.24 21.36
C GLY A 213 26.62 -64.02 22.17
N SER A 214 26.65 -63.94 23.51
CA SER A 214 25.71 -64.65 24.40
C SER A 214 25.05 -63.77 25.48
N LYS A 215 25.45 -62.49 25.61
CA LYS A 215 24.91 -61.45 26.49
C LYS A 215 24.94 -60.10 25.79
N ALA A 216 24.13 -59.16 26.26
CA ALA A 216 24.19 -57.75 25.89
C ALA A 216 24.54 -56.93 27.15
N ILE A 217 25.84 -56.78 27.43
CA ILE A 217 26.34 -56.11 28.65
C ILE A 217 27.03 -54.81 28.24
N VAL A 218 26.32 -53.69 28.41
CA VAL A 218 26.84 -52.35 28.13
C VAL A 218 27.62 -51.87 29.35
N ILE A 219 28.87 -51.43 29.15
CA ILE A 219 29.65 -50.73 30.17
C ILE A 219 29.57 -49.24 29.88
N ASN A 220 28.76 -48.53 30.69
CA ASN A 220 28.52 -47.10 30.54
C ASN A 220 29.13 -46.34 31.73
N ASN A 221 30.27 -45.69 31.46
CA ASN A 221 30.92 -44.75 32.37
C ASN A 221 30.80 -43.28 31.88
N VAL A 222 29.65 -42.92 31.29
CA VAL A 222 29.25 -41.51 31.35
C VAL A 222 28.71 -41.26 32.76
N ILE A 223 29.55 -40.68 33.63
CA ILE A 223 29.01 -39.94 34.78
C ILE A 223 28.33 -38.72 34.16
N ASP A 224 27.01 -38.79 34.02
CA ASP A 224 26.28 -37.63 33.56
C ASP A 224 26.25 -36.57 34.65
N ASN A 225 27.04 -35.53 34.44
CA ASN A 225 27.15 -34.35 35.27
C ASN A 225 26.70 -33.10 34.47
N VAL A 226 25.98 -33.31 33.36
CA VAL A 226 25.22 -32.25 32.70
C VAL A 226 23.96 -32.03 33.53
N ALA A 227 23.64 -30.78 33.83
CA ALA A 227 22.37 -30.45 34.46
C ALA A 227 21.33 -30.25 33.34
N PRO A 228 20.16 -30.92 33.39
CA PRO A 228 19.13 -30.71 32.37
C PRO A 228 18.72 -29.23 32.32
N THR A 229 18.58 -28.67 31.13
CA THR A 229 18.21 -27.26 30.92
C THR A 229 16.80 -27.14 30.37
N ILE A 230 16.17 -25.99 30.57
CA ILE A 230 15.01 -25.58 29.76
C ILE A 230 15.53 -25.21 28.37
N THR A 231 14.90 -25.74 27.33
CA THR A 231 15.21 -25.44 25.93
C THR A 231 14.29 -24.39 25.33
N SER A 232 13.04 -24.33 25.79
CA SER A 232 12.10 -23.24 25.49
C SER A 232 10.88 -23.25 26.41
N VAL A 233 10.18 -22.11 26.46
CA VAL A 233 8.77 -22.04 26.84
C VAL A 233 7.98 -21.70 25.57
N THR A 234 6.94 -22.47 25.26
CA THR A 234 6.14 -22.32 24.03
C THR A 234 4.65 -22.50 24.32
N SER A 235 3.79 -22.29 23.31
CA SER A 235 2.35 -22.56 23.41
C SER A 235 1.80 -23.26 22.17
N THR A 236 0.78 -24.10 22.38
CA THR A 236 -0.02 -24.72 21.30
C THR A 236 -1.30 -23.94 20.99
N THR A 237 -1.61 -22.91 21.78
CA THR A 237 -2.71 -21.97 21.50
C THR A 237 -2.30 -21.09 20.31
N ALA A 238 -3.25 -20.73 19.45
CA ALA A 238 -2.97 -19.95 18.24
C ALA A 238 -2.56 -18.51 18.59
N ASN A 239 -1.83 -17.85 17.68
CA ASN A 239 -1.59 -16.41 17.78
C ASN A 239 -2.93 -15.65 17.76
N GLY A 240 -2.97 -14.47 18.40
CA GLY A 240 -4.17 -13.63 18.51
C GLY A 240 -4.46 -13.16 19.94
N SER A 241 -5.59 -12.47 20.12
CA SER A 241 -5.99 -11.85 21.38
C SER A 241 -6.90 -12.75 22.22
N TYR A 242 -6.67 -12.80 23.53
CA TYR A 242 -7.42 -13.66 24.46
C TYR A 242 -7.84 -12.92 25.73
N ASN A 243 -9.12 -13.04 26.08
CA ASN A 243 -9.67 -12.47 27.30
C ASN A 243 -9.75 -13.44 28.49
N THR A 244 -10.45 -13.04 29.55
CA THR A 244 -10.64 -13.82 30.79
C THR A 244 -11.32 -15.18 30.61
N THR A 245 -11.90 -15.47 29.44
CA THR A 245 -12.46 -16.78 29.08
C THR A 245 -11.50 -17.65 28.24
N GLY A 246 -10.43 -17.07 27.72
CA GLY A 246 -9.42 -17.75 26.90
C GLY A 246 -8.52 -18.68 27.72
N ASN A 247 -8.29 -19.89 27.21
CA ASN A 247 -7.33 -20.84 27.79
C ASN A 247 -6.06 -20.92 26.94
N ILE A 248 -4.92 -20.56 27.54
CA ILE A 248 -3.62 -20.51 26.86
C ILE A 248 -2.73 -21.64 27.39
N ASN A 249 -2.35 -22.59 26.54
CA ASN A 249 -1.59 -23.78 26.94
C ASN A 249 -0.08 -23.55 26.88
N VAL A 250 0.53 -23.26 28.02
CA VAL A 250 1.97 -23.01 28.15
C VAL A 250 2.71 -24.32 28.37
N THR A 251 3.70 -24.58 27.52
CA THR A 251 4.55 -25.79 27.49
C THR A 251 5.99 -25.41 27.81
N VAL A 252 6.59 -26.05 28.82
CA VAL A 252 8.02 -25.94 29.13
C VAL A 252 8.73 -27.18 28.55
N ASN A 253 9.75 -26.95 27.73
CA ASN A 253 10.55 -28.00 27.08
C ASN A 253 11.93 -28.09 27.73
N PHE A 254 12.49 -29.30 27.79
CA PHE A 254 13.77 -29.60 28.44
C PHE A 254 14.77 -30.22 27.46
N SER A 255 16.06 -30.20 27.82
CA SER A 255 17.14 -30.85 27.04
C SER A 255 17.01 -32.37 26.97
N GLU A 256 16.34 -32.96 27.95
CA GLU A 256 16.21 -34.41 28.16
C GLU A 256 15.02 -34.72 29.09
N ALA A 257 14.84 -35.99 29.45
CA ALA A 257 13.73 -36.43 30.29
C ALA A 257 13.96 -36.12 31.78
N VAL A 258 13.17 -35.20 32.33
CA VAL A 258 13.17 -34.84 33.76
C VAL A 258 11.94 -35.37 34.48
N THR A 259 12.03 -35.50 35.80
CA THR A 259 10.94 -35.84 36.72
C THR A 259 10.76 -34.73 37.75
N LEU A 260 9.54 -34.20 37.83
CA LEU A 260 9.09 -33.29 38.87
C LEU A 260 8.45 -34.10 40.01
N ALA A 261 9.00 -33.97 41.22
CA ALA A 261 8.49 -34.63 42.43
C ALA A 261 8.43 -33.65 43.62
N GLY A 262 7.67 -34.01 44.66
CA GLY A 262 7.61 -33.25 45.92
C GLY A 262 6.71 -31.99 45.91
N GLY A 263 6.30 -31.51 44.74
CA GLY A 263 5.38 -30.38 44.59
C GLY A 263 5.24 -29.94 43.13
N ASN A 264 4.67 -28.76 42.92
CA ASN A 264 4.43 -28.21 41.58
C ASN A 264 5.61 -27.35 41.09
N MET A 265 5.65 -27.12 39.78
CA MET A 265 6.47 -26.10 39.12
C MET A 265 5.57 -24.94 38.70
N THR A 266 6.06 -23.71 38.74
CA THR A 266 5.30 -22.51 38.38
C THR A 266 6.07 -21.68 37.36
N VAL A 267 5.46 -21.41 36.21
CA VAL A 267 5.90 -20.39 35.25
C VAL A 267 5.25 -19.06 35.66
N ALA A 268 6.06 -18.01 35.82
CA ALA A 268 5.59 -16.64 35.95
C ALA A 268 5.43 -16.00 34.57
N LEU A 269 4.40 -15.16 34.42
CA LEU A 269 4.11 -14.40 33.20
C LEU A 269 4.32 -12.91 33.47
N ASP A 270 4.59 -12.16 32.40
CA ASP A 270 4.70 -10.69 32.38
C ASP A 270 3.43 -9.98 32.86
N THR A 271 2.25 -10.52 32.54
CA THR A 271 0.93 -10.11 33.03
C THR A 271 0.75 -10.16 34.56
N GLY A 272 1.75 -10.65 35.30
CA GLY A 272 1.63 -11.04 36.71
C GLY A 272 0.84 -12.33 36.91
N GLY A 273 0.36 -12.97 35.83
CA GLY A 273 -0.22 -14.30 35.83
C GLY A 273 0.81 -15.39 36.16
N THR A 274 0.32 -16.58 36.50
CA THR A 274 1.18 -17.76 36.69
C THR A 274 0.52 -19.02 36.14
N VAL A 275 1.35 -19.94 35.62
CA VAL A 275 0.93 -21.28 35.19
C VAL A 275 1.49 -22.31 36.15
N THR A 276 0.62 -23.13 36.72
CA THR A 276 1.01 -24.21 37.65
C THR A 276 1.05 -25.55 36.91
N LEU A 277 2.21 -26.21 36.94
CA LEU A 277 2.43 -27.53 36.35
C LEU A 277 2.55 -28.57 37.47
N ALA A 278 1.72 -29.62 37.37
CA ALA A 278 1.69 -30.73 38.32
C ALA A 278 2.88 -31.69 38.12
N PRO A 279 3.21 -32.56 39.11
CA PRO A 279 4.23 -33.60 39.00
C PRO A 279 4.13 -34.41 37.70
N PHE A 280 5.25 -34.55 36.99
CA PHE A 280 5.35 -35.19 35.67
C PHE A 280 6.70 -35.90 35.52
N THR A 281 6.80 -36.79 34.52
CA THR A 281 8.08 -37.32 34.01
C THR A 281 8.06 -37.23 32.48
N GLY A 282 9.05 -36.58 31.88
CA GLY A 282 9.15 -36.40 30.43
C GLY A 282 10.11 -35.28 30.00
N THR A 283 10.23 -35.09 28.68
CA THR A 283 11.03 -34.02 28.05
C THR A 283 10.29 -32.68 27.96
N SER A 284 9.00 -32.65 28.30
CA SER A 284 8.17 -31.45 28.30
C SER A 284 7.04 -31.56 29.34
N ALA A 285 6.53 -30.41 29.78
CA ALA A 285 5.38 -30.32 30.68
C ALA A 285 4.46 -29.18 30.24
N ILE A 286 3.15 -29.41 30.34
CA ILE A 286 2.10 -28.46 29.91
C ILE A 286 1.28 -28.03 31.13
N GLY A 287 0.95 -26.74 31.19
CA GLY A 287 -0.09 -26.20 32.06
C GLY A 287 -0.94 -25.17 31.31
N THR A 288 -2.12 -24.86 31.84
CA THR A 288 -3.04 -23.90 31.20
C THR A 288 -3.08 -22.62 32.01
N TYR A 289 -2.83 -21.49 31.33
CA TYR A 289 -3.12 -20.15 31.80
C TYR A 289 -4.57 -19.78 31.47
N THR A 290 -5.17 -18.93 32.28
CA THR A 290 -6.49 -18.32 32.03
C THR A 290 -6.39 -16.90 32.60
N PRO A 291 -6.50 -15.85 31.77
CA PRO A 291 -6.29 -14.48 32.22
C PRO A 291 -7.23 -14.05 33.34
N GLY A 292 -6.67 -13.48 34.41
CA GLY A 292 -7.43 -12.75 35.41
C GLY A 292 -7.71 -11.31 34.96
N THR A 293 -8.74 -10.68 35.50
CA THR A 293 -9.05 -9.26 35.24
C THR A 293 -7.85 -8.36 35.57
N GLY A 294 -7.40 -7.56 34.59
CA GLY A 294 -6.23 -6.69 34.68
C GLY A 294 -4.88 -7.37 34.40
N GLN A 295 -4.88 -8.63 33.91
CA GLN A 295 -3.65 -9.36 33.55
C GLN A 295 -3.34 -9.23 32.05
N ASN A 296 -3.11 -8.00 31.58
CA ASN A 296 -2.93 -7.71 30.16
C ASN A 296 -1.45 -7.83 29.73
N SER A 297 -1.20 -8.22 28.48
CA SER A 297 0.10 -8.08 27.80
C SER A 297 -0.09 -7.95 26.29
N THR A 298 0.74 -7.12 25.66
CA THR A 298 0.80 -6.96 24.20
C THR A 298 1.52 -8.12 23.49
N ASP A 299 2.36 -8.88 24.20
CA ASP A 299 2.81 -10.20 23.76
C ASP A 299 3.23 -11.06 24.96
N LEU A 300 2.41 -12.06 25.29
CA LEU A 300 2.42 -12.80 26.54
C LEU A 300 3.75 -13.53 26.80
N ASN A 301 4.60 -12.94 27.65
CA ASN A 301 5.92 -13.46 27.91
C ASN A 301 6.04 -14.26 29.23
N SER A 302 6.82 -15.34 29.19
CA SER A 302 7.22 -16.15 30.35
C SER A 302 8.46 -15.54 31.03
N THR A 303 8.27 -14.88 32.17
CA THR A 303 9.31 -14.08 32.86
C THR A 303 10.21 -14.88 33.81
N GLY A 304 9.83 -16.11 34.19
CA GLY A 304 10.68 -16.98 35.00
C GLY A 304 10.01 -18.27 35.44
N ILE A 305 10.80 -19.23 35.93
CA ILE A 305 10.31 -20.53 36.41
C ILE A 305 10.80 -20.80 37.84
N THR A 306 9.89 -21.31 38.67
CA THR A 306 10.12 -21.61 40.09
C THR A 306 9.56 -22.98 40.47
N LEU A 307 10.05 -23.54 41.59
CA LEU A 307 9.58 -24.79 42.18
C LEU A 307 8.94 -24.53 43.54
N ALA A 308 7.88 -25.26 43.87
CA ALA A 308 7.28 -25.24 45.20
C ALA A 308 8.28 -25.68 46.28
N VAL A 309 8.13 -25.18 47.51
CA VAL A 309 9.05 -25.47 48.62
C VAL A 309 9.08 -26.98 48.92
N GLY A 310 10.23 -27.61 48.68
CA GLY A 310 10.43 -29.06 48.85
C GLY A 310 10.26 -29.89 47.58
N ALA A 311 9.88 -29.27 46.45
CA ALA A 311 9.86 -29.94 45.15
C ALA A 311 11.27 -30.08 44.55
N THR A 312 11.45 -31.07 43.69
CA THR A 312 12.68 -31.34 42.93
C THR A 312 12.35 -31.63 41.48
N LEU A 313 13.14 -31.05 40.56
CA LEU A 313 13.10 -31.33 39.13
C LEU A 313 14.47 -31.91 38.73
N LYS A 314 14.50 -33.19 38.31
CA LYS A 314 15.75 -33.95 38.12
C LYS A 314 15.70 -34.90 36.92
N ASP A 315 16.85 -35.16 36.30
CA ASP A 315 17.02 -36.27 35.34
C ASP A 315 17.03 -37.66 36.02
N ALA A 316 17.37 -38.69 35.25
CA ALA A 316 17.55 -40.06 35.74
C ALA A 316 18.88 -40.32 36.48
N ALA A 317 19.90 -39.46 36.32
CA ALA A 317 21.18 -39.54 37.02
C ALA A 317 21.13 -38.90 38.42
N GLY A 318 20.16 -38.01 38.63
CA GLY A 318 19.92 -37.25 39.86
C GLY A 318 20.35 -35.78 39.80
N ASN A 319 20.80 -35.23 38.66
CA ASN A 319 21.16 -33.82 38.56
C ASN A 319 19.91 -32.93 38.68
N ASN A 320 20.05 -31.72 39.22
CA ASN A 320 18.96 -30.76 39.30
C ASN A 320 18.82 -30.01 37.97
N ALA A 321 17.59 -29.78 37.50
CA ALA A 321 17.36 -28.95 36.32
C ALA A 321 17.68 -27.47 36.55
N THR A 322 18.22 -26.83 35.52
CA THR A 322 18.47 -25.38 35.46
C THR A 322 17.18 -24.67 35.06
N LEU A 323 16.62 -23.85 35.98
CA LEU A 323 15.32 -23.19 35.83
C LEU A 323 15.38 -21.84 35.06
N THR A 324 16.48 -21.61 34.32
CA THR A 324 16.66 -20.41 33.51
C THR A 324 16.12 -20.65 32.11
N ILE A 325 15.24 -19.77 31.64
CA ILE A 325 14.77 -19.72 30.24
C ILE A 325 15.92 -19.13 29.41
N PRO A 326 16.35 -19.74 28.29
CA PRO A 326 17.36 -19.15 27.41
C PRO A 326 16.85 -17.87 26.74
N ALA A 327 17.75 -16.94 26.44
CA ALA A 327 17.40 -15.75 25.66
C ALA A 327 16.96 -16.15 24.24
N GLY A 328 15.88 -15.54 23.74
CA GLY A 328 15.27 -15.90 22.45
C GLY A 328 14.45 -17.21 22.47
N GLN A 329 14.16 -17.77 23.64
CA GLN A 329 13.44 -19.04 23.82
C GLN A 329 12.30 -18.94 24.86
N SER A 330 11.81 -17.74 25.13
CA SER A 330 10.64 -17.44 25.95
C SER A 330 9.32 -17.61 25.16
N LEU A 331 8.18 -17.47 25.83
CA LEU A 331 6.87 -17.68 25.20
C LEU A 331 6.64 -16.74 24.00
N ALA A 332 6.88 -15.45 24.18
CA ALA A 332 6.78 -14.40 23.16
C ALA A 332 7.65 -14.69 21.92
N ASP A 333 8.91 -15.13 22.14
CA ASP A 333 9.86 -15.51 21.06
C ASP A 333 9.31 -16.63 20.14
N SER A 334 8.24 -17.32 20.54
CA SER A 334 7.64 -18.44 19.80
C SER A 334 6.21 -18.18 19.30
N LYS A 335 5.48 -17.21 19.86
CA LYS A 335 4.01 -17.09 19.79
C LYS A 335 3.60 -15.64 20.08
N ALA A 336 3.06 -14.95 19.08
CA ALA A 336 2.41 -13.65 19.27
C ALA A 336 1.02 -13.83 19.90
N ILE A 337 0.94 -13.72 21.23
CA ILE A 337 -0.31 -13.94 21.99
C ILE A 337 -0.60 -12.68 22.80
N ILE A 338 -1.58 -11.89 22.34
CA ILE A 338 -2.08 -10.74 23.08
C ILE A 338 -3.02 -11.26 24.17
N VAL A 339 -2.92 -10.69 25.36
CA VAL A 339 -3.88 -10.92 26.44
C VAL A 339 -4.53 -9.59 26.79
N ASP A 340 -5.83 -9.49 26.58
CA ASP A 340 -6.60 -8.31 26.93
C ASP A 340 -7.86 -8.65 27.72
N THR A 341 -7.94 -8.06 28.91
CA THR A 341 -9.01 -8.24 29.89
C THR A 341 -9.66 -6.92 30.29
N VAL A 342 -9.36 -5.83 29.56
CA VAL A 342 -10.17 -4.60 29.56
C VAL A 342 -11.50 -4.89 28.85
N ALA A 343 -12.47 -4.00 29.00
CA ALA A 343 -13.71 -4.06 28.25
C ALA A 343 -13.93 -2.69 27.60
N PRO A 344 -14.23 -2.62 26.29
CA PRO A 344 -14.36 -1.35 25.58
C PRO A 344 -15.31 -0.40 26.30
N THR A 345 -14.86 0.83 26.53
CA THR A 345 -15.69 1.94 27.00
C THR A 345 -16.09 2.80 25.82
N VAL A 346 -17.30 3.37 25.87
CA VAL A 346 -17.85 4.19 24.79
C VAL A 346 -18.37 5.52 25.32
N ALA A 347 -17.90 6.61 24.72
CA ALA A 347 -18.37 7.95 24.94
C ALA A 347 -19.41 8.33 23.86
N LEU A 348 -20.50 8.97 24.27
CA LEU A 348 -21.46 9.60 23.36
C LEU A 348 -21.25 11.12 23.42
N THR A 349 -20.75 11.69 22.33
CA THR A 349 -20.46 13.12 22.18
C THR A 349 -21.33 13.74 21.10
N SER A 350 -21.46 15.06 21.15
CA SER A 350 -22.08 15.86 20.08
C SER A 350 -21.62 17.30 20.26
N THR A 351 -21.18 17.93 19.17
CA THR A 351 -20.83 19.36 19.10
C THR A 351 -22.06 20.26 19.20
N SER A 352 -23.27 19.72 19.06
CA SER A 352 -24.51 20.49 19.08
C SER A 352 -24.84 21.04 20.48
N PRO A 353 -25.38 22.28 20.58
CA PRO A 353 -25.65 22.92 21.86
C PRO A 353 -26.57 22.10 22.79
N PRO A 354 -26.56 22.36 24.12
CA PRO A 354 -27.36 21.59 25.07
C PRO A 354 -28.87 21.57 24.79
N THR A 355 -29.37 22.58 24.08
CA THR A 355 -30.71 22.66 23.50
C THR A 355 -30.61 22.63 21.97
N VAL A 356 -31.41 21.78 21.31
CA VAL A 356 -31.42 21.58 19.86
C VAL A 356 -32.78 21.93 19.26
N THR A 357 -32.78 22.49 18.05
CA THR A 357 -33.99 22.98 17.35
C THR A 357 -34.39 22.14 16.13
N GLY A 358 -33.61 21.11 15.81
CA GLY A 358 -33.83 20.19 14.70
C GLY A 358 -33.00 18.91 14.84
N LEU A 359 -32.66 18.29 13.71
CA LEU A 359 -31.69 17.19 13.63
C LEU A 359 -30.33 17.64 14.20
N PHE A 360 -29.65 16.74 14.91
CA PHE A 360 -28.27 16.93 15.37
C PHE A 360 -27.47 15.63 15.22
N SER A 361 -26.19 15.73 14.87
CA SER A 361 -25.32 14.55 14.78
C SER A 361 -24.72 14.17 16.13
N VAL A 362 -24.47 12.88 16.32
CA VAL A 362 -23.92 12.27 17.53
C VAL A 362 -22.80 11.31 17.14
N THR A 363 -21.68 11.39 17.86
CA THR A 363 -20.55 10.47 17.71
C THR A 363 -20.53 9.51 18.88
N ALA A 364 -20.40 8.22 18.58
CA ALA A 364 -20.05 7.17 19.52
C ALA A 364 -18.60 6.78 19.28
N THR A 365 -17.73 7.11 20.25
CA THR A 365 -16.30 6.81 20.21
C THR A 365 -15.99 5.75 21.26
N PHE A 366 -15.52 4.59 20.84
CA PHE A 366 -14.94 3.56 21.70
C PHE A 366 -13.47 3.89 21.98
N ASN A 367 -12.91 3.52 23.15
CA ASN A 367 -11.48 3.77 23.44
C ASN A 367 -10.51 2.82 22.70
N GLU A 368 -11.05 1.86 21.94
CA GLU A 368 -10.35 0.73 21.32
C GLU A 368 -11.22 0.15 20.20
N ASP A 369 -10.63 -0.64 19.31
CA ASP A 369 -11.28 -1.17 18.12
C ASP A 369 -12.39 -2.16 18.48
N VAL A 370 -13.59 -1.97 17.91
CA VAL A 370 -14.73 -2.86 18.14
C VAL A 370 -15.39 -3.38 16.87
N VAL A 371 -15.98 -4.56 16.99
CA VAL A 371 -16.79 -5.22 15.98
C VAL A 371 -18.21 -5.48 16.49
N GLY A 372 -19.15 -5.65 15.55
CA GLY A 372 -20.52 -6.07 15.83
C GLY A 372 -21.52 -4.98 16.21
N PHE A 373 -21.09 -3.72 16.36
CA PHE A 373 -21.97 -2.59 16.69
C PHE A 373 -22.72 -2.07 15.46
N ASP A 374 -24.06 -2.02 15.52
CA ASP A 374 -24.92 -1.46 14.47
C ASP A 374 -26.04 -0.53 15.00
N ASN A 375 -26.85 0.01 14.08
CA ASN A 375 -27.91 0.98 14.42
C ASN A 375 -29.07 0.40 15.26
N THR A 376 -29.18 -0.92 15.40
CA THR A 376 -30.13 -1.61 16.27
C THR A 376 -29.62 -1.76 17.70
N ASP A 377 -28.35 -1.42 17.94
CA ASP A 377 -27.74 -1.44 19.27
C ASP A 377 -27.95 -0.15 20.06
N LEU A 378 -28.16 0.95 19.36
CA LEU A 378 -28.55 2.23 19.91
C LEU A 378 -30.00 2.22 20.42
N THR A 379 -30.26 2.91 21.53
CA THR A 379 -31.63 3.28 21.92
C THR A 379 -31.74 4.78 22.10
N ALA A 380 -32.59 5.41 21.29
CA ALA A 380 -32.94 6.83 21.42
C ALA A 380 -34.37 6.99 21.96
N ALA A 381 -34.59 7.99 22.83
CA ALA A 381 -35.90 8.34 23.34
C ALA A 381 -36.29 9.76 22.89
N ASN A 382 -37.56 9.93 22.49
CA ASN A 382 -38.10 11.16 21.89
C ASN A 382 -37.34 11.63 20.62
N ALA A 383 -36.68 10.70 19.93
CA ALA A 383 -36.02 10.95 18.65
C ALA A 383 -35.99 9.67 17.80
N THR A 384 -35.72 9.82 16.51
CA THR A 384 -35.34 8.74 15.59
C THR A 384 -33.87 8.86 15.21
N VAL A 385 -33.18 7.72 15.07
CA VAL A 385 -31.80 7.66 14.56
C VAL A 385 -31.82 7.41 13.04
N SER A 386 -30.95 8.09 12.32
CA SER A 386 -30.71 7.96 10.88
C SER A 386 -29.22 8.09 10.57
N ASN A 387 -28.82 7.84 9.31
CA ASN A 387 -27.46 8.10 8.81
C ASN A 387 -26.34 7.50 9.67
N PHE A 388 -26.53 6.26 10.14
CA PHE A 388 -25.52 5.54 10.92
C PHE A 388 -24.36 5.12 10.00
N VAL A 389 -23.18 5.69 10.26
CA VAL A 389 -21.94 5.47 9.53
C VAL A 389 -20.88 4.96 10.51
N LYS A 390 -20.19 3.89 10.13
CA LYS A 390 -18.91 3.51 10.75
C LYS A 390 -17.83 4.37 10.09
N VAL A 391 -17.16 5.22 10.86
CA VAL A 391 -16.05 6.06 10.37
C VAL A 391 -14.77 5.23 10.39
N ASP A 392 -14.46 4.63 11.54
CA ASP A 392 -13.31 3.76 11.75
C ASP A 392 -13.65 2.61 12.71
N ALA A 393 -12.69 1.80 13.16
CA ALA A 393 -12.93 0.68 14.07
C ALA A 393 -13.48 1.07 15.47
N LYS A 394 -13.24 2.31 15.89
CA LYS A 394 -13.58 2.93 17.17
C LYS A 394 -14.69 3.97 17.06
N THR A 395 -14.81 4.66 15.92
CA THR A 395 -15.70 5.82 15.77
C THR A 395 -16.90 5.53 14.86
N TYR A 396 -18.08 5.84 15.36
CA TYR A 396 -19.36 5.69 14.66
C TYR A 396 -20.15 6.99 14.78
N THR A 397 -20.66 7.52 13.67
CA THR A 397 -21.48 8.74 13.63
C THR A 397 -22.92 8.40 13.23
N PHE A 398 -23.89 9.15 13.76
CA PHE A 398 -25.30 9.01 13.38
C PHE A 398 -26.10 10.27 13.72
N ASP A 399 -27.14 10.51 12.93
CA ASP A 399 -28.01 11.65 13.11
C ASP A 399 -29.21 11.31 14.00
N VAL A 400 -29.56 12.25 14.88
CA VAL A 400 -30.65 12.13 15.85
C VAL A 400 -31.66 13.23 15.56
N THR A 401 -32.85 12.84 15.11
CA THR A 401 -33.95 13.75 14.79
C THR A 401 -35.00 13.73 15.92
N PRO A 402 -35.19 14.82 16.68
CA PRO A 402 -36.21 14.88 17.73
C PRO A 402 -37.64 14.71 17.20
N THR A 403 -38.49 13.98 17.93
CA THR A 403 -39.89 13.74 17.56
C THR A 403 -40.89 14.68 18.23
N ALA A 404 -40.52 15.31 19.35
CA ALA A 404 -41.30 16.32 20.06
C ALA A 404 -40.38 17.21 20.93
N SER A 405 -40.85 18.40 21.30
CA SER A 405 -40.14 19.26 22.28
C SER A 405 -40.11 18.60 23.67
N GLY A 406 -38.96 18.63 24.32
CA GLY A 406 -38.66 17.91 25.57
C GLY A 406 -37.27 17.29 25.53
N ASN A 407 -36.90 16.51 26.56
CA ASN A 407 -35.61 15.81 26.55
C ASN A 407 -35.57 14.78 25.41
N VAL A 408 -34.42 14.70 24.75
CA VAL A 408 -33.99 13.62 23.86
C VAL A 408 -32.83 12.92 24.54
N THR A 409 -32.88 11.59 24.63
CA THR A 409 -31.77 10.79 25.17
C THR A 409 -31.27 9.80 24.14
N VAL A 410 -29.97 9.51 24.17
CA VAL A 410 -29.29 8.48 23.40
C VAL A 410 -28.47 7.63 24.36
N ASP A 411 -28.62 6.32 24.25
CA ASP A 411 -27.92 5.33 25.06
C ASP A 411 -27.31 4.24 24.17
N ILE A 412 -26.11 3.79 24.51
CA ILE A 412 -25.51 2.53 24.06
C ILE A 412 -25.42 1.61 25.27
N PRO A 413 -26.21 0.53 25.33
CA PRO A 413 -26.11 -0.49 26.38
C PRO A 413 -24.75 -1.20 26.39
N ALA A 414 -24.47 -1.91 27.49
CA ALA A 414 -23.36 -2.86 27.54
C ALA A 414 -23.65 -4.11 26.70
N ALA A 415 -22.60 -4.80 26.24
CA ALA A 415 -22.69 -6.00 25.40
C ALA A 415 -23.44 -5.78 24.08
N LYS A 416 -23.00 -4.73 23.38
CA LYS A 416 -23.42 -4.29 22.05
C LYS A 416 -22.29 -4.25 21.03
N ALA A 417 -21.06 -3.99 21.47
CA ALA A 417 -19.86 -4.11 20.68
C ALA A 417 -18.86 -5.04 21.40
N THR A 418 -17.97 -5.68 20.65
CA THR A 418 -16.86 -6.47 21.23
C THR A 418 -15.51 -6.07 20.65
N ASP A 419 -14.48 -6.03 21.49
CA ASP A 419 -13.10 -5.89 21.03
C ASP A 419 -12.59 -7.14 20.27
N ALA A 420 -11.34 -7.09 19.81
CA ALA A 420 -10.66 -8.21 19.14
C ALA A 420 -10.36 -9.42 20.05
N ALA A 421 -10.39 -9.26 21.39
CA ALA A 421 -10.26 -10.34 22.37
C ALA A 421 -11.63 -10.94 22.78
N GLY A 422 -12.73 -10.35 22.32
CA GLY A 422 -14.12 -10.72 22.62
C GLY A 422 -14.67 -10.16 23.93
N ASN A 423 -14.09 -9.12 24.54
CA ASN A 423 -14.73 -8.46 25.69
C ASN A 423 -15.89 -7.57 25.22
N ASN A 424 -17.00 -7.64 25.94
CA ASN A 424 -18.21 -6.86 25.67
C ASN A 424 -18.04 -5.44 26.17
N ASN A 425 -18.46 -4.44 25.39
CA ASN A 425 -18.40 -3.04 25.81
C ASN A 425 -19.18 -2.79 27.11
N THR A 426 -18.70 -1.83 27.89
CA THR A 426 -19.44 -1.17 28.96
C THR A 426 -20.48 -0.19 28.40
N ALA A 427 -21.56 0.06 29.15
CA ALA A 427 -22.60 0.98 28.70
C ALA A 427 -22.11 2.43 28.67
N ALA A 428 -22.50 3.18 27.64
CA ALA A 428 -22.20 4.61 27.53
C ALA A 428 -22.82 5.42 28.67
N THR A 429 -22.24 6.58 28.96
CA THR A 429 -22.97 7.62 29.70
C THR A 429 -24.04 8.23 28.79
N GLN A 430 -25.30 8.23 29.23
CA GLN A 430 -26.45 8.71 28.47
C GLN A 430 -26.25 10.16 27.97
N LEU A 431 -26.23 10.35 26.66
CA LEU A 431 -26.26 11.69 26.07
C LEU A 431 -27.70 12.22 26.14
N THR A 432 -27.90 13.34 26.83
CA THR A 432 -29.21 14.02 26.95
C THR A 432 -29.16 15.42 26.40
N ARG A 433 -29.93 15.71 25.33
CA ARG A 433 -30.16 17.06 24.78
C ARG A 433 -31.61 17.51 25.05
N THR A 434 -31.86 18.82 25.02
CA THR A 434 -33.22 19.37 25.15
C THR A 434 -33.72 19.77 23.77
N ALA A 435 -34.68 19.04 23.19
CA ALA A 435 -35.31 19.46 21.96
C ALA A 435 -36.31 20.60 22.20
N ASN A 436 -36.17 21.67 21.43
CA ASN A 436 -37.18 22.73 21.28
C ASN A 436 -37.54 22.85 19.80
N ILE A 437 -38.21 21.82 19.26
CA ILE A 437 -38.73 21.79 17.89
C ILE A 437 -40.13 22.43 17.76
N THR A 438 -40.53 23.19 18.78
CA THR A 438 -41.67 24.10 18.72
C THR A 438 -41.30 25.19 17.71
N PRO A 439 -42.14 25.55 16.74
CA PRO A 439 -41.89 26.70 15.87
C PRO A 439 -41.56 27.90 16.75
N ILE A 440 -40.33 28.41 16.61
CA ILE A 440 -39.76 29.34 17.59
C ILE A 440 -40.49 30.67 17.45
N ASP A 441 -40.78 31.32 18.57
CA ASP A 441 -41.29 32.70 18.62
C ASP A 441 -40.21 33.68 18.13
N ASP A 442 -39.92 33.67 16.83
CA ASP A 442 -39.41 34.84 16.14
C ASP A 442 -40.49 35.92 16.20
N ILE A 443 -40.15 36.98 16.92
CA ILE A 443 -40.99 38.16 17.18
C ILE A 443 -40.41 39.42 16.54
N THR A 444 -39.39 39.25 15.69
CA THR A 444 -38.59 40.31 15.07
C THR A 444 -39.17 40.59 13.68
N PRO A 445 -39.92 41.68 13.46
CA PRO A 445 -40.63 41.84 12.19
C PRO A 445 -39.68 42.30 11.08
N PRO A 446 -39.79 41.76 9.85
CA PRO A 446 -38.83 42.00 8.77
C PRO A 446 -38.69 43.49 8.45
N ASN A 447 -37.45 43.97 8.42
CA ASN A 447 -37.11 45.36 8.14
C ASN A 447 -36.69 45.54 6.67
N VAL A 448 -37.37 46.44 5.98
CA VAL A 448 -37.15 46.72 4.55
C VAL A 448 -36.43 48.05 4.31
N VAL A 449 -35.36 47.99 3.54
CA VAL A 449 -34.57 49.15 3.10
C VAL A 449 -34.83 49.41 1.63
N LEU A 450 -35.19 50.66 1.30
CA LEU A 450 -35.33 51.13 -0.08
C LEU A 450 -34.03 51.79 -0.54
N THR A 451 -33.47 51.30 -1.66
CA THR A 451 -32.27 51.86 -2.27
C THR A 451 -32.50 52.15 -3.76
N SER A 452 -31.68 53.05 -4.32
CA SER A 452 -31.64 53.30 -5.76
C SER A 452 -30.29 53.95 -6.10
N THR A 453 -29.61 53.41 -7.09
CA THR A 453 -28.36 53.95 -7.64
C THR A 453 -28.56 55.24 -8.44
N SER A 454 -29.82 55.59 -8.76
CA SER A 454 -30.13 56.79 -9.53
C SER A 454 -29.90 58.08 -8.72
N PRO A 455 -29.38 59.17 -9.34
CA PRO A 455 -29.06 60.42 -8.65
C PRO A 455 -30.26 61.02 -7.90
N THR A 456 -29.98 61.90 -6.93
CA THR A 456 -31.03 62.53 -6.10
C THR A 456 -32.03 63.38 -6.89
N THR A 457 -31.65 63.83 -8.09
CA THR A 457 -32.54 64.43 -9.09
C THR A 457 -32.65 63.49 -10.31
N VAL A 458 -33.86 63.20 -10.76
CA VAL A 458 -34.16 62.28 -11.87
C VAL A 458 -34.91 63.00 -13.00
N THR A 459 -34.56 62.70 -14.25
CA THR A 459 -35.14 63.28 -15.48
C THR A 459 -36.08 62.32 -16.21
N GLY A 460 -36.35 61.15 -15.64
CA GLY A 460 -37.19 60.10 -16.22
C GLY A 460 -37.40 58.95 -15.24
N LEU A 461 -37.73 57.77 -15.78
CA LEU A 461 -37.83 56.50 -15.03
C LEU A 461 -36.52 56.19 -14.29
N PHE A 462 -36.62 55.67 -13.07
CA PHE A 462 -35.50 55.17 -12.28
C PHE A 462 -35.87 53.85 -11.58
N ASN A 463 -34.90 52.94 -11.45
CA ASN A 463 -35.09 51.67 -10.76
C ASN A 463 -34.90 51.83 -9.24
N VAL A 464 -35.65 51.05 -8.47
CA VAL A 464 -35.63 50.99 -7.00
C VAL A 464 -35.53 49.54 -6.55
N THR A 465 -34.64 49.29 -5.59
CA THR A 465 -34.49 47.98 -4.93
C THR A 465 -35.05 48.06 -3.53
N ALA A 466 -35.94 47.14 -3.18
CA ALA A 466 -36.39 46.86 -1.83
C ALA A 466 -35.66 45.61 -1.32
N THR A 467 -34.93 45.75 -0.21
CA THR A 467 -34.18 44.67 0.42
C THR A 467 -34.69 44.47 1.84
N PHE A 468 -35.23 43.29 2.12
CA PHE A 468 -35.55 42.82 3.46
C PHE A 468 -34.29 42.19 4.09
N ASN A 469 -34.13 42.22 5.41
CA ASN A 469 -33.03 41.52 6.11
C ASN A 469 -33.18 39.99 6.07
N GLU A 470 -34.39 39.50 5.87
CA GLU A 470 -34.79 38.10 5.92
C GLU A 470 -35.83 37.75 4.85
N ASP A 471 -36.10 36.46 4.70
CA ASP A 471 -36.94 35.91 3.64
C ASP A 471 -38.41 36.28 3.86
N VAL A 472 -39.03 36.90 2.85
CA VAL A 472 -40.44 37.32 2.94
C VAL A 472 -41.32 36.79 1.81
N THR A 473 -42.58 36.64 2.18
CA THR A 473 -43.71 36.22 1.35
C THR A 473 -44.76 37.33 1.28
N GLY A 474 -45.70 37.23 0.34
CA GLY A 474 -46.84 38.15 0.22
C GLY A 474 -46.58 39.47 -0.52
N PHE A 475 -45.35 39.98 -0.53
CA PHE A 475 -45.00 41.26 -1.15
C PHE A 475 -45.16 41.26 -2.69
N ASP A 476 -46.04 42.12 -3.22
CA ASP A 476 -46.38 42.21 -4.65
C ASP A 476 -46.33 43.64 -5.23
N ASN A 477 -46.66 43.76 -6.52
CA ASN A 477 -46.56 45.01 -7.27
C ASN A 477 -47.61 46.08 -6.89
N THR A 478 -48.53 45.77 -5.97
CA THR A 478 -49.52 46.71 -5.41
C THR A 478 -49.10 47.25 -4.03
N ASP A 479 -47.98 46.76 -3.48
CA ASP A 479 -47.52 47.14 -2.14
C ASP A 479 -46.65 48.40 -2.07
N PRO A 480 -45.72 48.68 -3.00
CA PRO A 480 -45.00 49.94 -3.05
C PRO A 480 -45.94 51.12 -3.31
N THR A 481 -46.13 51.97 -2.31
CA THR A 481 -46.90 53.22 -2.46
C THR A 481 -45.99 54.35 -2.93
N VAL A 482 -46.34 54.99 -4.04
CA VAL A 482 -45.56 56.09 -4.62
C VAL A 482 -46.37 57.39 -4.72
N ALA A 483 -45.71 58.52 -4.56
CA ALA A 483 -46.28 59.85 -4.79
C ALA A 483 -45.60 60.53 -5.99
N ASN A 484 -46.39 61.22 -6.83
CA ASN A 484 -45.93 61.88 -8.07
C ASN A 484 -45.21 60.94 -9.06
N ALA A 485 -45.53 59.64 -9.03
CA ALA A 485 -44.97 58.64 -9.92
C ALA A 485 -45.93 57.46 -10.11
N THR A 486 -45.56 56.53 -10.99
CA THR A 486 -46.19 55.22 -11.17
C THR A 486 -45.15 54.11 -11.09
N VAL A 487 -45.51 52.96 -10.49
CA VAL A 487 -44.67 51.74 -10.44
C VAL A 487 -44.89 50.87 -11.67
N SER A 488 -43.82 50.26 -12.17
CA SER A 488 -43.78 49.33 -13.30
C SER A 488 -42.67 48.29 -13.10
N ASN A 489 -42.64 47.23 -13.93
CA ASN A 489 -41.53 46.26 -13.99
C ASN A 489 -41.12 45.67 -12.63
N PHE A 490 -42.10 45.32 -11.79
CA PHE A 490 -41.84 44.70 -10.48
C PHE A 490 -41.36 43.25 -10.67
N VAL A 491 -40.20 42.93 -10.10
CA VAL A 491 -39.51 41.65 -10.19
C VAL A 491 -39.10 41.20 -8.79
N LYS A 492 -39.45 39.97 -8.42
CA LYS A 492 -38.82 39.28 -7.28
C LYS A 492 -37.49 38.71 -7.77
N VAL A 493 -36.39 39.14 -7.18
CA VAL A 493 -35.03 38.67 -7.50
C VAL A 493 -34.74 37.39 -6.72
N ASP A 494 -34.97 37.44 -5.41
CA ASP A 494 -34.88 36.31 -4.48
C ASP A 494 -35.90 36.49 -3.33
N ALA A 495 -35.81 35.71 -2.25
CA ALA A 495 -36.74 35.80 -1.13
C ALA A 495 -36.69 37.12 -0.34
N LYS A 496 -35.57 37.85 -0.40
CA LYS A 496 -35.27 39.10 0.33
C LYS A 496 -35.22 40.33 -0.58
N ILE A 497 -34.92 40.17 -1.87
CA ILE A 497 -34.66 41.27 -2.80
C ILE A 497 -35.73 41.35 -3.89
N TYR A 498 -36.30 42.54 -4.04
CA TYR A 498 -37.31 42.88 -5.03
C TYR A 498 -36.91 44.19 -5.73
N THR A 499 -37.05 44.27 -7.04
CA THR A 499 -36.76 45.47 -7.83
C THR A 499 -37.99 45.95 -8.59
N PHE A 500 -38.12 47.26 -8.78
CA PHE A 500 -39.20 47.84 -9.58
C PHE A 500 -38.82 49.21 -10.12
N ASP A 501 -39.42 49.59 -11.25
CA ASP A 501 -39.20 50.87 -11.89
C ASP A 501 -40.23 51.91 -11.44
N VAL A 502 -39.77 53.12 -11.14
CA VAL A 502 -40.58 54.26 -10.72
C VAL A 502 -40.48 55.36 -11.79
N THR A 503 -41.61 55.68 -12.41
CA THR A 503 -41.70 56.71 -13.46
C THR A 503 -42.36 57.98 -12.90
N PRO A 504 -41.66 59.12 -12.82
CA PRO A 504 -42.26 60.39 -12.38
C PRO A 504 -43.39 60.89 -13.30
N THR A 505 -44.41 61.50 -12.70
CA THR A 505 -45.58 62.03 -13.44
C THR A 505 -45.58 63.55 -13.63
N ALA A 506 -44.84 64.30 -12.82
CA ALA A 506 -44.64 65.74 -12.89
C ALA A 506 -43.34 66.14 -12.18
N ASP A 507 -42.91 67.40 -12.32
CA ASP A 507 -41.77 67.94 -11.57
C ASP A 507 -42.04 68.01 -10.06
N GLY A 508 -40.95 68.00 -9.28
CA GLY A 508 -40.98 68.04 -7.81
C GLY A 508 -40.71 66.69 -7.17
N ASN A 509 -40.91 66.59 -5.86
CA ASN A 509 -40.57 65.36 -5.13
C ASN A 509 -41.41 64.17 -5.61
N VAL A 510 -40.71 63.07 -5.90
CA VAL A 510 -41.23 61.71 -5.97
C VAL A 510 -40.83 61.01 -4.69
N THR A 511 -41.79 60.36 -4.03
CA THR A 511 -41.53 59.51 -2.86
C THR A 511 -41.93 58.08 -3.16
N VAL A 512 -41.17 57.15 -2.59
CA VAL A 512 -41.43 55.70 -2.62
C VAL A 512 -41.42 55.22 -1.18
N ASP A 513 -42.52 54.57 -0.80
CA ASP A 513 -42.79 54.09 0.54
C ASP A 513 -43.22 52.62 0.47
N ILE A 514 -42.67 51.76 1.32
CA ILE A 514 -43.22 50.44 1.60
C ILE A 514 -43.84 50.50 3.00
N PRO A 515 -45.18 50.47 3.13
CA PRO A 515 -45.85 50.41 4.42
C PRO A 515 -45.47 49.17 5.24
N ALA A 516 -45.76 49.21 6.54
CA ALA A 516 -45.75 48.01 7.36
C ALA A 516 -46.89 47.05 6.96
N ALA A 517 -46.73 45.75 7.22
CA ALA A 517 -47.71 44.70 6.90
C ALA A 517 -48.07 44.60 5.39
N LYS A 518 -47.02 44.57 4.56
CA LYS A 518 -47.04 44.26 3.13
C LYS A 518 -46.26 43.00 2.76
N ALA A 519 -45.32 42.58 3.61
CA ALA A 519 -44.58 41.35 3.50
C ALA A 519 -44.60 40.61 4.84
N THR A 520 -44.57 39.27 4.78
CA THR A 520 -44.60 38.41 5.96
C THR A 520 -43.46 37.40 5.90
N ASP A 521 -42.69 37.27 6.99
CA ASP A 521 -41.65 36.24 7.13
C ASP A 521 -42.24 34.81 7.24
N THR A 522 -41.38 33.82 7.48
CA THR A 522 -41.77 32.41 7.67
C THR A 522 -42.40 32.10 9.04
N ALA A 523 -42.25 32.96 10.04
CA ALA A 523 -42.85 32.83 11.38
C ALA A 523 -44.25 33.47 11.47
N GLY A 524 -44.56 34.41 10.58
CA GLY A 524 -45.82 35.14 10.50
C GLY A 524 -45.74 36.62 10.88
N ASN A 525 -44.56 37.22 11.13
CA ASN A 525 -44.49 38.65 11.46
C ASN A 525 -44.59 39.51 10.20
N ASN A 526 -45.23 40.67 10.37
CA ASN A 526 -45.47 41.64 9.31
C ASN A 526 -44.35 42.68 9.26
N ASN A 527 -43.82 42.96 8.08
CA ASN A 527 -42.68 43.87 7.94
C ASN A 527 -42.90 45.25 8.60
N THR A 528 -41.80 45.86 9.05
CA THR A 528 -41.77 47.27 9.45
C THR A 528 -41.83 48.18 8.22
N ALA A 529 -42.29 49.42 8.39
CA ALA A 529 -42.35 50.38 7.28
C ALA A 529 -40.94 50.85 6.88
N ALA A 530 -40.67 50.88 5.57
CA ALA A 530 -39.39 51.39 5.05
C ALA A 530 -39.18 52.86 5.39
N THR A 531 -37.91 53.29 5.48
CA THR A 531 -37.60 54.72 5.41
C THR A 531 -37.87 55.23 4.01
N GLN A 532 -38.70 56.27 3.90
CA GLN A 532 -39.15 56.85 2.62
C GLN A 532 -37.98 57.22 1.70
N LEU A 533 -37.94 56.60 0.52
CA LEU A 533 -36.97 56.95 -0.52
C LEU A 533 -37.51 58.16 -1.30
N THR A 534 -36.80 59.29 -1.22
CA THR A 534 -37.15 60.51 -1.98
C THR A 534 -36.20 60.72 -3.16
N ARG A 535 -36.75 61.18 -4.28
CA ARG A 535 -36.03 61.73 -5.44
C ARG A 535 -36.73 63.01 -5.92
N THR A 536 -35.99 63.93 -6.53
CA THR A 536 -36.56 65.14 -7.14
C THR A 536 -36.74 64.90 -8.63
N ALA A 537 -37.96 64.81 -9.11
CA ALA A 537 -38.24 64.79 -10.54
C ALA A 537 -38.03 66.19 -11.14
N ASN A 538 -37.30 66.23 -12.25
CA ASN A 538 -37.10 67.40 -13.09
C ASN A 538 -37.25 66.95 -14.55
N ILE A 539 -38.50 66.63 -14.92
CA ILE A 539 -38.90 66.08 -16.21
C ILE A 539 -39.34 67.17 -17.20
N THR A 540 -39.55 68.41 -16.77
CA THR A 540 -39.54 69.57 -17.69
C THR A 540 -38.15 70.19 -17.77
N THR A 541 -37.53 70.10 -18.95
CA THR A 541 -36.22 70.70 -19.21
C THR A 541 -36.35 72.22 -19.38
N PRO A 542 -35.62 73.05 -18.60
CA PRO A 542 -35.37 74.43 -18.98
C PRO A 542 -34.63 74.46 -20.34
N PRO A 543 -34.90 75.45 -21.22
CA PRO A 543 -34.18 75.55 -22.48
C PRO A 543 -32.71 75.91 -22.20
N VAL A 544 -31.80 74.95 -22.45
CA VAL A 544 -30.38 75.26 -22.64
C VAL A 544 -30.29 76.07 -23.93
N VAL A 545 -29.92 77.33 -23.82
CA VAL A 545 -29.65 78.17 -25.00
C VAL A 545 -28.24 77.85 -25.45
N ASP A 546 -28.14 77.00 -26.47
CA ASP A 546 -26.93 76.85 -27.25
C ASP A 546 -26.59 78.19 -27.93
N VAL A 547 -25.30 78.53 -27.88
CA VAL A 547 -24.68 79.76 -28.39
C VAL A 547 -23.47 79.45 -29.27
N THR A 548 -23.20 78.17 -29.56
CA THR A 548 -22.16 77.74 -30.49
C THR A 548 -22.72 77.77 -31.92
N PRO A 549 -21.93 78.23 -32.92
CA PRO A 549 -22.37 78.24 -34.31
C PRO A 549 -21.81 77.05 -35.11
N PRO A 550 -22.54 76.56 -36.13
CA PRO A 550 -22.05 75.47 -36.98
C PRO A 550 -20.69 75.77 -37.62
N ASN A 551 -19.74 74.86 -37.40
CA ASN A 551 -18.43 74.86 -38.04
C ASN A 551 -18.49 74.14 -39.40
N ALA A 552 -17.75 74.61 -40.40
CA ALA A 552 -17.85 74.17 -41.79
C ALA A 552 -16.48 73.75 -42.35
N ASN A 553 -16.42 72.60 -43.03
CA ASN A 553 -15.20 72.04 -43.59
C ASN A 553 -15.41 71.49 -45.01
N LEU A 554 -14.57 71.89 -45.97
CA LEU A 554 -14.68 71.52 -47.38
C LEU A 554 -13.87 70.25 -47.67
N ALA A 555 -14.52 69.25 -48.29
CA ALA A 555 -13.85 68.05 -48.79
C ALA A 555 -12.86 68.40 -49.92
N ALA A 556 -11.74 67.68 -49.99
CA ALA A 556 -10.68 67.95 -50.96
C ALA A 556 -11.18 67.88 -52.42
N ILE A 557 -10.86 68.91 -53.21
CA ILE A 557 -11.24 69.04 -54.62
C ILE A 557 -9.99 68.79 -55.48
N ALA A 558 -10.12 67.97 -56.52
CA ALA A 558 -9.05 67.77 -57.51
C ALA A 558 -9.01 68.89 -58.56
N SER A 559 -7.82 69.27 -58.99
CA SER A 559 -7.64 70.29 -60.04
C SER A 559 -8.15 69.84 -61.41
N ILE A 560 -8.77 70.77 -62.14
CA ILE A 560 -9.46 70.49 -63.40
C ILE A 560 -8.49 70.68 -64.57
N THR A 561 -8.09 69.57 -65.21
CA THR A 561 -7.04 69.56 -66.26
C THR A 561 -7.57 69.22 -67.66
N THR A 562 -8.88 68.95 -67.80
CA THR A 562 -9.53 68.56 -69.06
C THR A 562 -10.70 69.48 -69.41
N ALA A 563 -10.84 69.80 -70.70
CA ALA A 563 -11.88 70.69 -71.21
C ALA A 563 -13.24 70.00 -71.35
N GLY A 564 -14.32 70.78 -71.30
CA GLY A 564 -15.69 70.38 -71.65
C GLY A 564 -16.58 69.94 -70.49
N GLY A 565 -16.08 69.92 -69.25
CA GLY A 565 -16.92 69.72 -68.07
C GLY A 565 -17.87 70.91 -67.86
N THR A 566 -19.17 70.65 -67.69
CA THR A 566 -20.21 71.69 -67.51
C THR A 566 -20.46 72.09 -66.06
N ASN A 567 -19.75 71.48 -65.11
CA ASN A 567 -19.97 71.65 -63.67
C ASN A 567 -18.71 71.23 -62.88
N GLN A 568 -18.53 71.78 -61.68
CA GLN A 568 -17.64 71.23 -60.65
C GLN A 568 -18.42 71.05 -59.35
N THR A 569 -18.38 69.86 -58.77
CA THR A 569 -19.02 69.56 -57.48
C THR A 569 -18.17 70.06 -56.32
N LEU A 570 -18.80 70.66 -55.32
CA LEU A 570 -18.20 71.10 -54.06
C LEU A 570 -18.97 70.44 -52.91
N THR A 571 -18.28 69.90 -51.91
CA THR A 571 -18.92 69.15 -50.81
C THR A 571 -18.42 69.66 -49.48
N VAL A 572 -19.31 70.21 -48.65
CA VAL A 572 -18.97 70.82 -47.35
C VAL A 572 -19.70 70.09 -46.23
N THR A 573 -18.95 69.65 -45.23
CA THR A 573 -19.50 69.06 -44.00
C THR A 573 -19.61 70.13 -42.92
N PHE A 574 -20.79 70.22 -42.31
CA PHE A 574 -21.12 71.10 -41.20
C PHE A 574 -21.27 70.28 -39.91
N THR A 575 -20.62 70.74 -38.84
CA THR A 575 -20.62 70.12 -37.51
C THR A 575 -21.03 71.15 -36.47
N ASP A 576 -21.91 70.74 -35.57
CA ASP A 576 -22.55 71.54 -34.53
C ASP A 576 -22.86 70.63 -33.31
N ASP A 577 -23.22 71.14 -32.13
CA ASP A 577 -23.65 70.28 -31.01
C ASP A 577 -25.18 70.16 -30.87
N SER A 578 -25.95 71.22 -31.18
CA SER A 578 -27.40 71.16 -31.34
C SER A 578 -27.84 70.46 -32.64
N GLY A 579 -27.09 70.65 -33.73
CA GLY A 579 -27.35 70.08 -35.05
C GLY A 579 -27.87 71.09 -36.08
N VAL A 580 -27.58 70.83 -37.35
CA VAL A 580 -27.71 71.83 -38.43
C VAL A 580 -29.12 71.84 -39.04
N ASP A 581 -29.75 73.01 -39.11
CA ASP A 581 -31.07 73.24 -39.72
C ASP A 581 -30.99 73.04 -41.25
N VAL A 582 -31.54 71.94 -41.77
CA VAL A 582 -31.45 71.68 -43.21
C VAL A 582 -32.31 72.61 -44.07
N SER A 583 -33.20 73.40 -43.47
CA SER A 583 -33.93 74.48 -44.17
C SER A 583 -33.10 75.76 -44.34
N SER A 584 -31.88 75.79 -43.80
CA SER A 584 -30.94 76.92 -43.91
C SER A 584 -30.00 76.85 -45.12
N PHE A 585 -29.98 75.74 -45.88
CA PHE A 585 -29.12 75.56 -47.06
C PHE A 585 -29.77 76.08 -48.35
N ASP A 586 -29.10 76.99 -49.07
CA ASP A 586 -29.48 77.42 -50.43
C ASP A 586 -28.30 77.92 -51.31
N ASN A 587 -28.61 78.47 -52.49
CA ASN A 587 -27.63 78.97 -53.47
C ASN A 587 -26.79 80.18 -52.99
N SER A 588 -27.06 80.69 -51.79
CA SER A 588 -26.39 81.84 -51.18
C SER A 588 -25.23 81.45 -50.27
N ASP A 589 -25.13 80.16 -49.87
CA ASP A 589 -24.16 79.70 -48.87
C ASP A 589 -22.71 79.81 -49.34
N LEU A 590 -22.43 79.39 -50.58
CA LEU A 590 -21.08 79.32 -51.12
C LEU A 590 -20.90 80.21 -52.36
N VAL A 591 -19.83 81.00 -52.36
CA VAL A 591 -19.31 81.65 -53.57
C VAL A 591 -17.86 81.26 -53.81
N VAL A 592 -17.51 81.11 -55.09
CA VAL A 592 -16.16 80.77 -55.53
C VAL A 592 -15.55 81.98 -56.22
N ASN A 593 -14.41 82.41 -55.71
CA ASN A 593 -13.70 83.61 -56.17
C ASN A 593 -12.45 83.21 -56.96
N TRP A 594 -12.31 83.74 -58.18
CA TRP A 594 -11.16 83.54 -59.06
C TRP A 594 -10.77 84.84 -59.76
N SER A 595 -9.72 84.81 -60.60
CA SER A 595 -9.19 85.98 -61.30
C SER A 595 -10.19 86.68 -62.25
N GLY A 596 -11.16 85.95 -62.80
CA GLY A 596 -12.24 86.49 -63.63
C GLY A 596 -13.48 86.98 -62.87
N GLY A 597 -13.56 86.79 -61.54
CA GLY A 597 -14.64 87.31 -60.69
C GLY A 597 -15.17 86.33 -59.65
N THR A 598 -16.40 86.57 -59.20
CA THR A 598 -17.13 85.75 -58.22
C THR A 598 -18.23 84.95 -58.91
N ILE A 599 -18.31 83.65 -58.62
CA ILE A 599 -19.33 82.73 -59.14
C ILE A 599 -20.11 82.15 -57.95
N PRO A 600 -21.46 82.22 -57.91
CA PRO A 600 -22.25 81.54 -56.90
C PRO A 600 -22.30 80.03 -57.18
N ALA A 601 -22.24 79.20 -56.14
CA ALA A 601 -22.46 77.76 -56.28
C ALA A 601 -23.95 77.42 -56.08
N THR A 602 -24.50 76.56 -56.93
CA THR A 602 -25.91 76.13 -56.82
C THR A 602 -26.00 74.97 -55.84
N PHE A 603 -26.81 75.08 -54.80
CA PHE A 603 -27.07 73.99 -53.86
C PHE A 603 -27.81 72.83 -54.57
N ILE A 604 -27.42 71.58 -54.27
CA ILE A 604 -27.99 70.36 -54.87
C ILE A 604 -28.75 69.54 -53.83
N SER A 605 -28.09 69.18 -52.73
CA SER A 605 -28.58 68.21 -51.75
C SER A 605 -27.80 68.25 -50.43
N PHE A 606 -28.45 67.84 -49.34
CA PHE A 606 -27.82 67.58 -48.04
C PHE A 606 -28.02 66.10 -47.65
N THR A 607 -27.12 65.56 -46.84
CA THR A 607 -27.19 64.17 -46.34
C THR A 607 -26.61 64.09 -44.91
N PRO A 608 -27.24 63.35 -43.98
CA PRO A 608 -28.57 62.74 -44.06
C PRO A 608 -29.70 63.79 -44.16
N THR A 609 -30.98 63.39 -44.14
CA THR A 609 -32.12 64.29 -44.45
C THR A 609 -32.81 65.01 -43.27
N GLY A 610 -32.52 64.68 -42.01
CA GLY A 610 -32.98 65.42 -40.81
C GLY A 610 -32.01 66.50 -40.29
N ASN A 611 -32.17 67.01 -39.07
CA ASN A 611 -31.35 68.13 -38.55
C ASN A 611 -30.25 67.78 -37.52
N SER A 612 -29.73 66.54 -37.45
CA SER A 612 -28.63 66.24 -36.49
C SER A 612 -27.27 66.74 -36.97
N THR A 613 -26.29 66.81 -36.08
CA THR A 613 -24.87 66.84 -36.44
C THR A 613 -24.36 65.44 -36.85
N PRO A 614 -23.33 65.31 -37.71
CA PRO A 614 -22.92 66.26 -38.75
C PRO A 614 -23.89 66.23 -39.95
N ARG A 615 -23.79 67.22 -40.85
CA ARG A 615 -24.47 67.26 -42.16
C ARG A 615 -23.47 67.49 -43.28
N THR A 616 -23.63 66.82 -44.42
CA THR A 616 -22.85 67.09 -45.63
C THR A 616 -23.74 67.70 -46.71
N ALA A 617 -23.42 68.93 -47.13
CA ALA A 617 -24.11 69.67 -48.19
C ALA A 617 -23.29 69.67 -49.49
N THR A 618 -23.96 69.45 -50.61
CA THR A 618 -23.36 69.32 -51.95
C THR A 618 -23.82 70.45 -52.85
N TYR A 619 -22.87 71.11 -53.51
CA TYR A 619 -23.08 72.26 -54.38
C TYR A 619 -22.46 72.05 -55.77
N SER A 620 -22.96 72.81 -56.74
CA SER A 620 -22.71 72.74 -58.18
C SER A 620 -22.19 74.08 -58.67
N LEU A 621 -20.89 74.17 -58.99
CA LEU A 621 -20.27 75.33 -59.58
C LEU A 621 -20.29 75.23 -61.12
N THR A 622 -21.12 76.04 -61.77
CA THR A 622 -21.09 76.16 -63.24
C THR A 622 -19.82 76.93 -63.67
N PRO A 623 -19.07 76.46 -64.68
CA PRO A 623 -17.90 77.16 -65.22
C PRO A 623 -18.25 78.57 -65.72
N PRO A 624 -17.28 79.51 -65.77
CA PRO A 624 -17.39 80.66 -66.66
C PRO A 624 -17.65 80.17 -68.10
N GLY A 625 -18.46 80.90 -68.87
CA GLY A 625 -18.88 80.48 -70.22
C GLY A 625 -19.81 79.25 -70.29
N GLY A 626 -19.91 78.43 -69.25
CA GLY A 626 -20.79 77.26 -69.14
C GLY A 626 -20.12 75.90 -69.39
N THR A 627 -18.86 75.87 -69.85
CA THR A 627 -18.04 74.66 -70.01
C THR A 627 -16.59 75.01 -69.72
N TRP A 628 -15.92 74.25 -68.84
CA TRP A 628 -14.51 74.46 -68.53
C TRP A 628 -13.64 74.43 -69.80
N ASP A 629 -12.94 75.52 -70.11
CA ASP A 629 -11.94 75.60 -71.17
C ASP A 629 -10.64 76.29 -70.75
N ASN A 630 -9.67 76.37 -71.66
CA ASN A 630 -8.34 76.90 -71.35
C ASN A 630 -8.30 78.43 -71.09
N SER A 631 -9.43 79.13 -71.11
CA SER A 631 -9.56 80.53 -70.68
C SER A 631 -9.99 80.67 -69.21
N ASP A 632 -10.49 79.58 -68.60
CA ASP A 632 -10.86 79.51 -67.18
C ASP A 632 -9.68 79.25 -66.24
N ASN A 633 -8.48 79.01 -66.80
CA ASN A 633 -7.30 78.59 -66.06
C ASN A 633 -6.92 79.59 -64.95
N GLY A 634 -6.78 79.09 -63.72
CA GLY A 634 -6.54 79.92 -62.53
C GLY A 634 -6.75 79.17 -61.22
N ASN A 635 -6.67 79.88 -60.10
CA ASN A 635 -7.00 79.36 -58.77
C ASN A 635 -8.38 79.86 -58.32
N TYR A 636 -9.17 78.95 -57.76
CA TYR A 636 -10.57 79.13 -57.37
C TYR A 636 -10.72 78.92 -55.87
N THR A 637 -10.99 79.99 -55.13
CA THR A 637 -11.13 79.95 -53.66
C THR A 637 -12.60 79.85 -53.27
N VAL A 638 -12.97 78.82 -52.50
CA VAL A 638 -14.34 78.57 -52.03
C VAL A 638 -14.58 79.25 -50.68
N ASN A 639 -15.61 80.11 -50.60
CA ASN A 639 -15.88 80.92 -49.41
C ASN A 639 -17.33 80.75 -48.95
N LEU A 640 -17.50 80.41 -47.66
CA LEU A 640 -18.80 80.43 -46.98
C LEU A 640 -19.22 81.89 -46.75
N GLN A 641 -20.45 82.24 -47.10
CA GLN A 641 -20.99 83.59 -46.95
C GLN A 641 -21.68 83.81 -45.60
N ALA A 642 -21.66 85.07 -45.15
CA ALA A 642 -22.35 85.49 -43.94
C ALA A 642 -23.79 85.91 -44.25
N PRO A 643 -24.78 85.55 -43.41
CA PRO A 643 -24.86 84.34 -42.59
C PRO A 643 -26.14 83.58 -42.95
N GLN A 644 -26.04 82.40 -43.56
CA GLN A 644 -27.20 81.69 -44.15
C GLN A 644 -27.45 80.35 -43.45
N VAL A 645 -26.52 79.40 -43.54
CA VAL A 645 -26.54 78.14 -42.75
C VAL A 645 -26.65 78.40 -41.24
N ARG A 646 -27.49 77.64 -40.56
CA ARG A 646 -27.75 77.71 -39.11
C ARG A 646 -27.85 76.34 -38.44
N ASP A 647 -27.72 76.30 -37.12
CA ASP A 647 -28.23 75.22 -36.29
C ASP A 647 -29.77 75.30 -36.08
N ILE A 648 -30.33 74.32 -35.37
CA ILE A 648 -31.77 74.25 -35.05
C ILE A 648 -32.26 75.26 -33.99
N VAL A 649 -31.35 75.88 -33.24
CA VAL A 649 -31.63 76.90 -32.21
C VAL A 649 -31.58 78.31 -32.81
N GLY A 650 -30.78 78.49 -33.86
CA GLY A 650 -30.73 79.65 -34.74
C GLY A 650 -29.40 80.41 -34.78
N ASN A 651 -28.31 79.89 -34.22
CA ASN A 651 -26.99 80.50 -34.42
C ASN A 651 -26.53 80.26 -35.88
N PHE A 652 -25.64 81.11 -36.38
CA PHE A 652 -25.26 81.13 -37.79
C PHE A 652 -23.81 80.69 -37.99
N ALA A 653 -23.56 79.87 -39.01
CA ALA A 653 -22.22 79.43 -39.39
C ALA A 653 -21.29 80.62 -39.70
N ILE A 654 -20.03 80.55 -39.24
CA ILE A 654 -19.09 81.66 -39.37
C ILE A 654 -18.48 81.70 -40.78
N ALA A 655 -18.77 82.78 -41.51
CA ALA A 655 -18.25 83.03 -42.84
C ALA A 655 -16.70 82.97 -42.89
N SER A 656 -16.20 82.20 -43.84
CA SER A 656 -14.81 81.70 -43.82
C SER A 656 -14.38 81.26 -45.21
N ASN A 657 -13.06 81.29 -45.45
CA ASN A 657 -12.45 80.65 -46.61
C ASN A 657 -12.30 79.15 -46.29
N LEU A 658 -12.98 78.28 -47.04
CA LEU A 658 -13.01 76.85 -46.77
C LEU A 658 -11.92 76.08 -47.53
N GLY A 659 -11.32 76.66 -48.56
CA GLY A 659 -10.30 75.98 -49.38
C GLY A 659 -10.21 76.52 -50.80
N ASN A 660 -9.40 75.85 -51.63
CA ASN A 660 -9.15 76.25 -53.01
C ASN A 660 -8.83 75.06 -53.93
N PHE A 661 -9.00 75.24 -55.24
CA PHE A 661 -8.63 74.29 -56.30
C PHE A 661 -8.16 75.04 -57.56
N SER A 662 -7.36 74.40 -58.42
CA SER A 662 -6.90 75.00 -59.68
C SER A 662 -7.60 74.45 -60.93
N VAL A 663 -7.63 75.27 -61.98
CA VAL A 663 -8.02 74.88 -63.35
C VAL A 663 -6.79 75.09 -64.25
N GLU A 664 -6.36 74.02 -64.91
CA GLU A 664 -5.08 73.91 -65.62
C GLU A 664 -5.26 73.11 -66.93
N ILE A 665 -6.19 73.58 -67.77
CA ILE A 665 -6.56 72.94 -69.04
C ILE A 665 -5.55 73.31 -70.13
N ALA A 666 -5.00 72.28 -70.79
CA ALA A 666 -4.05 72.45 -71.89
C ALA A 666 -4.72 72.99 -73.17
N THR A 667 -3.99 73.80 -73.93
CA THR A 667 -4.50 74.39 -75.18
C THR A 667 -4.63 73.34 -76.30
N PRO A 668 -5.77 73.29 -77.03
CA PRO A 668 -6.04 72.21 -77.97
C PRO A 668 -5.15 72.27 -79.23
N THR A 669 -4.49 71.14 -79.54
CA THR A 669 -3.71 70.95 -80.78
C THR A 669 -4.55 70.19 -81.83
N PRO A 670 -4.73 70.68 -83.07
CA PRO A 670 -5.78 70.20 -83.97
C PRO A 670 -5.37 69.04 -84.91
N THR A 671 -6.07 67.89 -84.84
CA THR A 671 -6.07 66.81 -85.88
C THR A 671 -7.38 65.95 -85.78
N PRO A 672 -7.70 64.99 -86.69
CA PRO A 672 -9.08 64.84 -87.20
C PRO A 672 -9.88 63.56 -86.80
N SER A 673 -11.13 63.49 -87.27
CA SER A 673 -12.22 62.55 -86.88
C SER A 673 -12.32 61.23 -87.69
N VAL A 674 -12.80 60.15 -87.03
CA VAL A 674 -13.38 58.91 -87.62
C VAL A 674 -14.51 58.34 -86.69
N THR A 675 -15.35 57.40 -87.18
CA THR A 675 -16.66 56.93 -86.64
C THR A 675 -16.70 55.48 -86.04
N PRO A 676 -17.80 55.02 -85.37
CA PRO A 676 -17.81 53.89 -84.40
C PRO A 676 -18.65 52.61 -84.74
N ASN A 677 -18.66 51.58 -83.85
CA ASN A 677 -19.66 50.46 -83.74
C ASN A 677 -19.58 49.68 -82.36
N PRO A 678 -20.50 48.73 -81.96
CA PRO A 678 -20.87 48.46 -80.54
C PRO A 678 -20.92 46.97 -80.00
N THR A 679 -21.62 46.74 -78.86
CA THR A 679 -21.91 45.58 -77.91
C THR A 679 -22.67 44.33 -78.46
N PRO A 680 -23.04 43.19 -77.73
CA PRO A 680 -23.16 42.82 -76.27
C PRO A 680 -22.39 41.49 -75.85
N SER A 681 -22.72 40.48 -74.96
CA SER A 681 -23.91 39.93 -74.21
C SER A 681 -23.57 38.92 -73.01
N VAL A 682 -24.45 37.95 -72.62
CA VAL A 682 -24.47 37.04 -71.38
C VAL A 682 -24.55 35.49 -71.67
N THR A 683 -24.64 34.43 -70.81
CA THR A 683 -25.47 34.01 -69.59
C THR A 683 -24.93 32.65 -68.93
N PRO A 684 -25.46 32.07 -67.78
CA PRO A 684 -24.80 31.03 -66.92
C PRO A 684 -25.50 29.62 -66.63
N GLU A 685 -24.93 28.80 -65.68
CA GLU A 685 -25.42 27.60 -64.88
C GLU A 685 -25.57 26.17 -65.52
N PRO A 686 -25.81 24.99 -64.83
CA PRO A 686 -25.74 24.51 -63.40
C PRO A 686 -25.11 23.04 -63.17
N THR A 687 -25.32 22.33 -62.02
CA THR A 687 -24.67 21.01 -61.64
C THR A 687 -25.45 20.02 -60.69
N PRO A 688 -25.41 18.65 -60.88
CA PRO A 688 -25.88 17.60 -59.88
C PRO A 688 -25.00 16.28 -59.71
N SER A 689 -25.42 15.24 -58.93
CA SER A 689 -24.65 14.01 -58.50
C SER A 689 -25.47 12.67 -58.31
N VAL A 690 -24.86 11.44 -58.31
CA VAL A 690 -25.46 10.08 -58.00
C VAL A 690 -24.42 8.97 -57.57
N THR A 691 -24.82 7.84 -56.91
CA THR A 691 -23.97 6.69 -56.39
C THR A 691 -24.39 5.21 -56.82
N PRO A 692 -24.32 4.07 -56.04
CA PRO A 692 -23.36 2.93 -56.18
C PRO A 692 -23.91 1.45 -56.31
N ASN A 693 -23.06 0.38 -56.29
CA ASN A 693 -23.41 -1.10 -56.15
C ASN A 693 -22.17 -2.06 -55.81
N PRO A 694 -22.28 -3.40 -55.50
CA PRO A 694 -21.49 -4.05 -54.40
C PRO A 694 -20.95 -5.54 -54.54
N THR A 695 -20.23 -6.03 -53.48
CA THR A 695 -20.00 -7.44 -52.95
C THR A 695 -19.32 -8.54 -53.83
N PRO A 696 -18.87 -9.75 -53.34
CA PRO A 696 -19.05 -10.45 -52.02
C PRO A 696 -17.84 -11.24 -51.37
N THR A 697 -17.97 -11.62 -50.06
CA THR A 697 -17.52 -12.85 -49.28
C THR A 697 -16.15 -13.55 -49.51
N SER A 698 -15.43 -14.16 -48.54
CA SER A 698 -15.57 -14.54 -47.09
C SER A 698 -14.15 -14.97 -46.54
N ALA A 699 -13.84 -15.63 -45.39
CA ALA A 699 -14.52 -16.49 -44.39
C ALA A 699 -13.73 -16.57 -43.02
N ASP A 700 -14.00 -17.59 -42.17
CA ASP A 700 -13.57 -17.75 -40.75
C ASP A 700 -12.10 -18.11 -40.44
N THR A 701 -11.64 -17.69 -39.24
CA THR A 701 -10.82 -18.51 -38.31
C THR A 701 -11.11 -18.12 -36.84
N GLU A 702 -10.79 -18.99 -35.86
CA GLU A 702 -11.15 -18.84 -34.44
C GLU A 702 -10.45 -17.67 -33.71
N ALA A 703 -11.10 -17.17 -32.64
CA ALA A 703 -10.60 -16.12 -31.75
C ALA A 703 -10.13 -16.68 -30.39
N PRO A 704 -9.19 -16.02 -29.69
CA PRO A 704 -8.78 -16.34 -28.32
C PRO A 704 -9.92 -16.09 -27.29
N PRO A 705 -9.76 -16.55 -26.02
CA PRO A 705 -10.72 -16.23 -24.96
C PRO A 705 -10.86 -14.71 -24.74
N PRO A 706 -11.98 -14.25 -24.14
CA PRO A 706 -12.13 -12.83 -23.80
C PRO A 706 -11.05 -12.39 -22.82
N LEU A 707 -10.50 -11.20 -23.04
CA LEU A 707 -9.93 -10.40 -21.96
C LEU A 707 -11.04 -10.12 -20.92
N ASP A 708 -10.68 -10.03 -19.66
CA ASP A 708 -11.59 -9.55 -18.63
C ASP A 708 -11.98 -8.08 -18.89
N THR A 709 -13.03 -7.61 -18.20
CA THR A 709 -13.68 -6.32 -18.49
C THR A 709 -12.71 -5.13 -18.39
N PRO A 710 -12.78 -4.15 -19.30
CA PRO A 710 -12.01 -2.91 -19.15
C PRO A 710 -12.44 -2.17 -17.86
N PRO A 711 -11.55 -1.31 -17.31
CA PRO A 711 -11.88 -0.40 -16.21
C PRO A 711 -13.01 0.59 -16.55
N LEU A 712 -13.27 1.46 -15.58
CA LEU A 712 -14.33 2.48 -15.52
C LEU A 712 -14.69 3.12 -16.88
N GLN A 713 -15.99 3.16 -17.17
CA GLN A 713 -16.54 3.98 -18.25
C GLN A 713 -16.55 5.45 -17.82
N MET A 714 -15.40 6.13 -17.91
CA MET A 714 -15.31 7.57 -17.73
C MET A 714 -16.13 8.29 -18.83
N PRO A 715 -16.84 9.39 -18.51
CA PRO A 715 -17.46 10.24 -19.52
C PRO A 715 -16.40 11.00 -20.32
N ASN A 716 -16.53 11.04 -21.64
CA ASN A 716 -15.53 11.53 -22.59
C ASN A 716 -15.29 13.07 -22.60
N ASP A 717 -15.77 13.79 -21.59
CA ASP A 717 -15.70 15.25 -21.43
C ASP A 717 -15.60 15.68 -19.94
N ASP A 718 -15.77 14.75 -18.97
CA ASP A 718 -15.80 15.09 -17.53
C ASP A 718 -14.39 14.97 -16.94
N CYS A 719 -13.87 16.06 -16.35
CA CYS A 719 -12.54 16.10 -15.73
C CYS A 719 -12.46 15.17 -14.50
N ILE A 720 -11.31 14.50 -14.30
CA ILE A 720 -11.14 13.59 -13.15
C ILE A 720 -11.23 14.31 -11.80
N CYS A 721 -10.74 15.56 -11.72
CA CYS A 721 -10.84 16.42 -10.54
C CYS A 721 -12.27 16.54 -9.99
N ASP A 722 -13.31 16.57 -10.84
CA ASP A 722 -14.72 16.78 -10.43
C ASP A 722 -15.27 15.67 -9.50
N ASN A 723 -14.58 14.53 -9.39
CA ASN A 723 -14.97 13.40 -8.56
C ASN A 723 -14.04 13.19 -7.33
N ILE A 724 -13.03 14.04 -7.13
CA ILE A 724 -12.05 13.90 -6.05
C ILE A 724 -12.58 14.55 -4.75
N SER A 725 -12.41 13.84 -3.63
CA SER A 725 -12.95 14.24 -2.32
C SER A 725 -11.89 14.92 -1.47
N TYR A 726 -11.78 16.25 -1.58
CA TYR A 726 -10.88 17.07 -0.78
C TYR A 726 -10.95 16.77 0.74
N PRO A 727 -9.80 16.62 1.43
CA PRO A 727 -9.73 16.48 2.88
C PRO A 727 -10.10 17.80 3.59
N ASN A 728 -10.43 17.72 4.88
CA ASN A 728 -10.73 18.91 5.68
C ASN A 728 -9.44 19.56 6.22
N LEU A 729 -8.86 20.45 5.43
CA LEU A 729 -7.65 21.23 5.71
C LEU A 729 -7.75 22.22 6.90
N ASN A 730 -8.93 22.38 7.53
CA ASN A 730 -9.13 23.34 8.61
C ASN A 730 -9.49 22.63 9.93
N GLN A 731 -8.48 22.01 10.54
CA GLN A 731 -8.59 21.25 11.79
C GLN A 731 -7.44 21.57 12.76
N PRO A 732 -7.47 22.72 13.46
CA PRO A 732 -6.46 23.06 14.45
C PRO A 732 -6.50 22.14 15.68
N ASN A 733 -5.32 21.73 16.15
CA ASN A 733 -5.12 20.79 17.25
C ASN A 733 -5.41 21.40 18.65
N GLU A 734 -5.59 20.56 19.67
CA GLU A 734 -5.79 21.03 21.06
C GLU A 734 -4.53 21.71 21.63
N VAL A 735 -4.53 23.05 21.69
CA VAL A 735 -3.38 23.83 22.19
C VAL A 735 -3.14 23.65 23.70
N GLU A 736 -1.95 23.17 24.06
CA GLU A 736 -1.47 23.13 25.45
C GLU A 736 -0.52 24.28 25.84
N ASN A 737 0.17 24.92 24.88
CA ASN A 737 1.08 26.04 25.13
C ASN A 737 1.21 26.97 23.90
N THR A 738 1.11 28.29 24.09
CA THR A 738 1.25 29.27 23.00
C THR A 738 2.63 29.95 23.02
N ILE A 739 3.29 29.99 21.86
CA ILE A 739 4.59 30.62 21.60
C ILE A 739 4.39 31.75 20.58
N LEU A 740 5.11 32.87 20.73
CA LEU A 740 4.96 34.05 19.87
C LEU A 740 6.22 34.33 19.05
N GLY A 741 6.01 34.68 17.78
CA GLY A 741 7.03 34.99 16.78
C GLY A 741 7.95 36.14 17.20
N VAL A 742 9.26 35.86 17.13
CA VAL A 742 10.35 36.84 17.18
C VAL A 742 11.45 36.37 16.23
N SER A 743 12.18 37.31 15.63
CA SER A 743 13.11 37.11 14.51
C SER A 743 14.42 36.36 14.86
N ASN A 744 14.31 35.16 15.45
CA ASN A 744 15.39 34.22 15.74
C ASN A 744 14.84 32.78 15.64
N ILE A 745 15.73 31.79 15.58
CA ILE A 745 15.36 30.38 15.75
C ILE A 745 14.68 30.18 17.11
N GLN A 746 13.49 29.60 17.09
CA GLN A 746 12.71 29.17 18.26
C GLN A 746 12.50 27.66 18.20
N ILE A 747 12.18 27.06 19.36
CA ILE A 747 12.00 25.62 19.48
C ILE A 747 10.86 25.33 20.47
N GLY A 748 9.94 24.45 20.08
CA GLY A 748 8.83 23.94 20.87
C GLY A 748 9.25 23.01 22.00
N THR A 749 8.31 22.22 22.50
CA THR A 749 8.41 21.50 23.77
C THR A 749 8.48 19.99 23.62
N ALA A 750 7.34 19.31 23.82
CA ALA A 750 7.03 17.88 23.66
C ALA A 750 5.52 17.66 23.97
N LYS A 751 4.70 18.64 23.56
CA LYS A 751 3.29 18.90 23.92
C LYS A 751 2.74 19.86 22.88
N ASN A 752 1.48 19.68 22.48
CA ASN A 752 0.74 20.47 21.50
C ASN A 752 0.98 21.99 21.66
N ASP A 753 1.91 22.53 20.87
CA ASP A 753 2.41 23.91 20.87
C ASP A 753 1.72 24.72 19.75
N GLU A 754 1.27 25.94 20.06
CA GLU A 754 0.72 26.91 19.10
C GLU A 754 1.76 27.99 18.84
N PHE A 755 2.38 27.97 17.65
CA PHE A 755 3.30 29.02 17.22
C PHE A 755 2.56 30.08 16.40
N LEU A 756 2.38 31.27 16.98
CA LEU A 756 1.86 32.44 16.29
C LEU A 756 3.03 33.33 15.86
N GLY A 757 3.42 33.23 14.59
CA GLY A 757 4.58 33.89 14.00
C GLY A 757 4.49 35.42 13.90
N SER A 758 5.27 36.00 13.00
CA SER A 758 5.44 37.46 12.92
C SER A 758 5.74 37.93 11.50
N ASN A 759 5.51 39.22 11.24
CA ASN A 759 5.70 39.87 9.93
C ASN A 759 7.21 40.02 9.55
N SER A 760 8.03 38.99 9.77
CA SER A 760 9.50 38.96 9.57
C SER A 760 10.05 37.55 9.83
N GLY A 761 10.63 36.90 8.82
CA GLY A 761 11.29 35.58 8.83
C GLY A 761 11.57 34.92 10.20
N ASN A 762 10.86 33.83 10.47
CA ASN A 762 10.88 32.98 11.65
C ASN A 762 11.45 31.60 11.28
N ILE A 763 11.99 30.91 12.28
CA ILE A 763 12.47 29.53 12.13
C ILE A 763 12.01 28.77 13.37
N PHE A 764 11.20 27.72 13.19
CA PHE A 764 10.59 26.96 14.28
C PHE A 764 10.79 25.44 14.11
N ASP A 765 11.07 24.78 15.22
CA ASP A 765 11.36 23.34 15.39
C ASP A 765 10.43 22.87 16.52
N ALA A 766 9.32 22.21 16.17
CA ALA A 766 8.19 21.98 17.08
C ALA A 766 8.46 20.79 18.03
N ARG A 767 8.98 19.70 17.44
CA ARG A 767 9.55 18.46 17.99
C ARG A 767 8.58 17.31 18.19
N SER A 768 7.54 17.48 19.00
CA SER A 768 6.62 16.41 19.37
C SER A 768 5.35 16.95 20.01
N GLY A 769 4.20 16.51 19.52
CA GLY A 769 2.88 17.03 19.87
C GLY A 769 2.05 17.10 18.60
N ASP A 770 0.73 17.26 18.70
CA ASP A 770 -0.05 17.70 17.55
C ASP A 770 -0.09 19.24 17.60
N ASP A 771 0.88 19.86 16.96
CA ASP A 771 1.21 21.28 17.07
C ASP A 771 0.40 22.13 16.05
N ASN A 772 0.44 23.45 16.18
CA ASN A 772 -0.18 24.40 15.24
C ASN A 772 0.81 25.53 14.92
N LEU A 773 1.32 25.59 13.70
CA LEU A 773 2.35 26.56 13.29
C LEU A 773 1.77 27.55 12.28
N TYR A 774 1.93 28.86 12.52
CA TYR A 774 1.45 29.94 11.65
C TYR A 774 2.58 30.97 11.44
N GLY A 775 2.95 31.28 10.20
CA GLY A 775 4.08 32.16 9.87
C GLY A 775 3.72 33.65 9.87
N GLY A 776 3.14 34.14 8.77
CA GLY A 776 2.57 35.49 8.72
C GLY A 776 2.73 36.23 7.39
N ASP A 777 3.63 37.23 7.35
CA ASP A 777 3.82 38.16 6.22
C ASP A 777 5.25 38.08 5.61
N SER A 778 5.98 36.97 5.81
CA SER A 778 7.35 36.79 5.33
C SER A 778 7.74 35.31 5.34
N GLY A 779 8.51 34.89 4.34
CA GLY A 779 9.10 33.55 4.28
C GLY A 779 9.85 33.12 5.55
N ASP A 780 9.38 32.00 6.08
CA ASP A 780 9.69 31.33 7.33
C ASP A 780 10.23 29.90 7.04
N ILE A 781 10.69 29.20 8.08
CA ILE A 781 11.10 27.80 7.99
C ILE A 781 10.54 27.01 9.17
N PHE A 782 9.61 26.09 8.92
CA PHE A 782 8.89 25.34 9.95
C PHE A 782 9.11 23.83 9.81
N ASN A 783 9.23 23.16 10.96
CA ASN A 783 9.48 21.73 11.04
C ASN A 783 8.68 21.12 12.22
N GLY A 784 7.68 20.30 11.89
CA GLY A 784 6.80 19.62 12.84
C GLY A 784 7.54 18.58 13.69
N ASN A 785 8.18 17.62 13.01
CA ASN A 785 8.94 16.46 13.50
C ASN A 785 8.10 15.20 13.76
N THR A 786 7.18 15.21 14.74
CA THR A 786 6.47 14.00 15.20
C THR A 786 5.12 14.29 15.87
N GLY A 787 4.04 13.98 15.17
CA GLY A 787 2.66 14.23 15.60
C GLY A 787 1.83 14.68 14.39
N ASN A 788 0.53 14.94 14.57
CA ASN A 788 -0.34 15.31 13.45
C ASN A 788 -0.41 16.84 13.37
N ASP A 789 0.58 17.48 12.76
CA ASP A 789 0.81 18.91 12.84
C ASP A 789 -0.03 19.70 11.82
N LEU A 790 -0.56 20.86 12.25
CA LEU A 790 -1.15 21.85 11.34
C LEU A 790 -0.12 22.95 11.07
N ILE A 791 0.39 23.04 9.85
CA ILE A 791 1.43 23.99 9.45
C ILE A 791 0.87 24.95 8.39
N SER A 792 1.00 26.25 8.65
CA SER A 792 0.62 27.34 7.75
C SER A 792 1.79 28.32 7.63
N GLY A 793 2.35 28.46 6.42
CA GLY A 793 3.36 29.48 6.10
C GLY A 793 2.76 30.88 6.14
N GLY A 794 2.07 31.25 5.06
CA GLY A 794 1.02 32.26 5.07
C GLY A 794 1.20 33.39 4.07
N SER A 795 2.44 33.86 3.83
CA SER A 795 2.76 34.88 2.81
C SER A 795 4.27 35.10 2.61
N GLY A 796 4.76 34.72 1.43
CA GLY A 796 6.11 34.88 0.93
C GLY A 796 6.96 33.63 1.16
N ASP A 797 7.79 33.30 0.16
CA ASP A 797 8.57 32.07 -0.04
C ASP A 797 8.93 31.29 1.25
N ASP A 798 8.07 30.35 1.65
CA ASP A 798 8.14 29.53 2.87
C ASP A 798 8.84 28.16 2.64
N VAL A 799 9.37 27.55 3.71
CA VAL A 799 9.89 26.15 3.67
C VAL A 799 9.32 25.33 4.82
N LEU A 800 8.45 24.38 4.48
CA LEU A 800 7.61 23.65 5.44
C LEU A 800 7.93 22.15 5.44
N PHE A 801 8.03 21.55 6.63
CA PHE A 801 8.31 20.12 6.83
C PHE A 801 7.36 19.53 7.89
N GLY A 802 6.65 18.46 7.55
CA GLY A 802 5.88 17.63 8.51
C GLY A 802 6.78 16.66 9.30
N ASP A 803 7.47 15.78 8.57
CA ASP A 803 8.41 14.69 8.95
C ASP A 803 7.83 13.31 9.37
N GLU A 804 6.94 13.22 10.37
CA GLU A 804 6.32 11.94 10.83
C GLU A 804 4.92 12.10 11.44
N ASN A 805 3.99 11.28 10.94
CA ASN A 805 2.54 11.22 11.20
C ASN A 805 1.73 12.02 10.17
N ASN A 806 0.44 12.28 10.42
CA ASN A 806 -0.49 12.72 9.36
C ASN A 806 -0.68 14.23 9.44
N ASP A 807 0.07 14.97 8.62
CA ASP A 807 0.17 16.42 8.71
C ASP A 807 -0.80 17.15 7.77
N ILE A 808 -1.21 18.36 8.16
CA ILE A 808 -1.96 19.30 7.32
C ILE A 808 -1.06 20.49 7.04
N ILE A 809 -0.62 20.67 5.80
CA ILE A 809 0.34 21.72 5.43
C ILE A 809 -0.27 22.67 4.40
N LEU A 810 -0.15 23.97 4.65
CA LEU A 810 -0.67 25.07 3.85
C LEU A 810 0.45 26.08 3.56
N GLY A 811 0.89 26.24 2.31
CA GLY A 811 1.80 27.33 1.93
C GLY A 811 1.12 28.70 2.02
N ASN A 812 0.00 28.81 1.30
CA ASN A 812 -0.98 29.91 1.17
C ASN A 812 -0.67 30.94 0.07
N LEU A 813 0.48 31.62 0.09
CA LEU A 813 0.81 32.69 -0.85
C LEU A 813 2.33 32.83 -0.96
N GLY A 814 2.93 32.59 -2.12
CA GLY A 814 4.38 32.64 -2.30
C GLY A 814 4.91 31.46 -3.10
N ASN A 815 6.21 31.46 -3.39
CA ASN A 815 6.86 30.33 -4.05
C ASN A 815 7.44 29.39 -2.98
N ASP A 816 6.62 28.48 -2.46
CA ASP A 816 6.91 27.69 -1.26
C ASP A 816 7.55 26.33 -1.60
N ILE A 817 8.25 25.75 -0.60
CA ILE A 817 8.84 24.41 -0.71
C ILE A 817 8.33 23.55 0.45
N ILE A 818 7.44 22.61 0.13
CA ILE A 818 6.73 21.80 1.12
C ILE A 818 7.16 20.33 1.06
N PHE A 819 7.40 19.75 2.23
CA PHE A 819 7.58 18.32 2.45
C PHE A 819 6.56 17.84 3.48
N GLY A 820 5.76 16.83 3.15
CA GLY A 820 5.01 16.04 4.14
C GLY A 820 6.01 15.21 4.98
N GLY A 821 6.07 13.91 4.72
CA GLY A 821 7.28 13.12 4.97
C GLY A 821 7.06 11.63 5.17
N LYS A 822 6.12 11.25 6.06
CA LYS A 822 5.80 9.86 6.38
C LYS A 822 4.43 9.72 7.05
N ASN A 823 3.64 8.79 6.53
CA ASN A 823 2.20 8.64 6.77
C ASN A 823 1.40 9.55 5.85
N ASN A 824 0.08 9.60 5.99
CA ASN A 824 -0.79 10.12 4.93
C ASN A 824 -1.05 11.62 5.15
N ASP A 825 -0.29 12.44 4.44
CA ASP A 825 -0.28 13.89 4.58
C ASP A 825 -1.34 14.58 3.69
N SER A 826 -1.67 15.80 4.04
CA SER A 826 -2.78 16.56 3.45
C SER A 826 -2.33 17.99 3.15
N ILE A 827 -1.72 18.16 1.98
CA ILE A 827 -0.97 19.36 1.58
C ILE A 827 -1.78 20.20 0.57
N ASN A 828 -1.80 21.52 0.79
CA ASN A 828 -2.16 22.51 -0.22
C ASN A 828 -1.00 23.51 -0.35
N GLY A 829 -0.56 23.79 -1.58
CA GLY A 829 0.43 24.81 -1.89
C GLY A 829 -0.15 26.19 -1.60
N GLY A 830 -0.83 26.80 -2.58
CA GLY A 830 -1.56 28.04 -2.38
C GLY A 830 -1.77 28.83 -3.66
N GLU A 831 -1.10 29.97 -3.77
CA GLU A 831 -1.02 30.79 -4.99
C GLU A 831 0.40 31.39 -5.14
N ASP A 832 0.86 31.55 -6.40
CA ASP A 832 2.27 31.63 -6.86
C ASP A 832 2.93 30.22 -7.02
N ASP A 833 4.08 30.09 -7.70
CA ASP A 833 4.58 28.77 -8.20
C ASP A 833 5.28 27.91 -7.11
N ASP A 834 4.69 26.76 -6.76
CA ASP A 834 5.09 25.92 -5.62
C ASP A 834 5.90 24.65 -5.97
N ILE A 835 6.60 24.08 -4.97
CA ILE A 835 7.25 22.76 -5.07
C ILE A 835 6.89 21.88 -3.87
N VAL A 836 6.14 20.80 -4.10
CA VAL A 836 5.59 19.92 -3.05
C VAL A 836 6.08 18.48 -3.18
N TYR A 837 6.42 17.85 -2.05
CA TYR A 837 6.77 16.43 -1.93
C TYR A 837 5.95 15.77 -0.81
N GLY A 838 5.12 14.76 -1.11
CA GLY A 838 4.46 13.93 -0.10
C GLY A 838 5.44 13.00 0.61
N ASN A 839 6.17 12.21 -0.19
CA ASN A 839 7.29 11.30 0.08
C ASN A 839 6.94 9.82 0.36
N ILE A 840 6.16 9.50 1.41
CA ILE A 840 5.98 8.10 1.87
C ILE A 840 4.63 7.87 2.59
N ASN A 841 3.86 6.90 2.07
CA ASN A 841 2.43 6.63 2.30
C ASN A 841 1.52 7.51 1.44
N ASP A 842 0.20 7.28 1.54
CA ASP A 842 -0.78 7.68 0.52
C ASP A 842 -1.24 9.13 0.77
N ASP A 843 -0.60 10.06 0.06
CA ASP A 843 -0.67 11.50 0.32
C ASP A 843 -1.74 12.21 -0.53
N PHE A 844 -2.31 13.30 -0.01
CA PHE A 844 -3.15 14.23 -0.77
C PHE A 844 -2.39 15.54 -1.00
N ILE A 845 -2.24 15.95 -2.26
CA ILE A 845 -1.49 17.12 -2.68
C ILE A 845 -2.34 17.95 -3.66
N ASP A 846 -2.50 19.23 -3.37
CA ASP A 846 -3.15 20.23 -4.23
C ASP A 846 -2.19 21.41 -4.40
N GLY A 847 -1.74 21.71 -5.62
CA GLY A 847 -0.86 22.84 -5.92
C GLY A 847 -1.57 24.16 -5.62
N GLY A 848 -2.54 24.50 -6.48
CA GLY A 848 -3.51 25.56 -6.21
C GLY A 848 -3.60 26.55 -7.36
N LYS A 849 -2.75 27.58 -7.37
CA LYS A 849 -2.60 28.51 -8.49
C LYS A 849 -1.15 28.94 -8.70
N GLY A 850 -0.43 28.24 -9.57
CA GLY A 850 0.95 28.58 -9.87
C GLY A 850 1.39 28.00 -11.21
N ASN A 851 2.58 27.44 -11.24
CA ASN A 851 3.06 26.53 -12.28
C ASN A 851 3.84 25.46 -11.52
N ASP A 852 3.08 24.61 -10.84
CA ASP A 852 3.50 23.92 -9.63
C ASP A 852 4.23 22.63 -9.95
N THR A 853 5.14 22.23 -9.08
CA THR A 853 5.90 20.97 -9.24
C THR A 853 5.59 20.01 -8.09
N LEU A 854 4.76 19.01 -8.38
CA LEU A 854 4.17 18.12 -7.37
C LEU A 854 4.74 16.70 -7.50
N PHE A 855 5.25 16.17 -6.39
CA PHE A 855 5.72 14.79 -6.28
C PHE A 855 4.93 14.07 -5.18
N GLY A 856 4.24 12.97 -5.51
CA GLY A 856 3.65 12.06 -4.53
C GLY A 856 4.75 11.34 -3.77
N GLY A 857 5.14 10.17 -4.26
CA GLY A 857 6.42 9.55 -3.95
C GLY A 857 6.32 8.05 -3.74
N LYS A 858 5.48 7.60 -2.79
CA LYS A 858 5.33 6.20 -2.36
C LYS A 858 4.04 5.94 -1.55
N GLY A 859 2.90 6.18 -2.15
CA GLY A 859 1.60 5.73 -1.67
C GLY A 859 0.65 5.50 -2.84
N GLY A 860 -0.63 5.30 -2.61
CA GLY A 860 -1.65 5.56 -3.65
C GLY A 860 -2.00 7.05 -3.61
N ASP A 861 -1.16 7.88 -4.22
CA ASP A 861 -1.14 9.33 -4.00
C ASP A 861 -2.19 10.06 -4.84
N VAL A 862 -2.75 11.15 -4.32
CA VAL A 862 -3.73 12.00 -5.01
C VAL A 862 -3.13 13.38 -5.25
N LEU A 863 -2.85 13.70 -6.51
CA LEU A 863 -2.21 14.96 -6.93
C LEU A 863 -3.17 15.80 -7.78
N LEU A 864 -3.30 17.09 -7.45
CA LEU A 864 -4.07 18.10 -8.18
C LEU A 864 -3.16 19.30 -8.49
N GLY A 865 -3.05 19.74 -9.74
CA GLY A 865 -2.35 21.00 -10.09
C GLY A 865 -3.23 22.22 -9.83
N SER A 866 -4.49 22.14 -10.27
CA SER A 866 -5.58 23.13 -10.13
C SER A 866 -5.57 24.26 -11.18
N GLU A 867 -4.89 25.41 -11.00
CA GLU A 867 -4.79 26.49 -12.02
C GLU A 867 -3.31 26.84 -12.36
N GLY A 868 -2.67 26.13 -13.30
CA GLY A 868 -1.28 26.41 -13.71
C GLY A 868 -0.84 25.76 -15.04
N GLU A 869 0.43 25.96 -15.46
CA GLU A 869 1.12 25.04 -16.40
C GLU A 869 1.99 24.07 -15.57
N ASP A 870 1.37 23.03 -15.04
CA ASP A 870 1.88 22.28 -13.89
C ASP A 870 2.78 21.07 -14.27
N SER A 871 3.49 20.51 -13.29
CA SER A 871 4.41 19.38 -13.45
C SER A 871 4.25 18.35 -12.33
N LEU A 872 3.48 17.29 -12.62
CA LEU A 872 2.99 16.31 -11.64
C LEU A 872 3.63 14.94 -11.81
N PHE A 873 4.07 14.33 -10.71
CA PHE A 873 4.80 13.05 -10.69
C PHE A 873 4.32 12.14 -9.53
N GLY A 874 3.48 11.14 -9.81
CA GLY A 874 3.01 10.18 -8.79
C GLY A 874 4.18 9.41 -8.16
N SER A 875 5.04 8.91 -9.04
CA SER A 875 6.37 8.32 -8.79
C SER A 875 6.37 6.84 -8.44
N ARG A 876 5.51 6.37 -7.52
CA ARG A 876 5.40 4.94 -7.20
C ARG A 876 4.18 4.59 -6.32
N GLY A 877 3.09 4.27 -6.98
CA GLY A 877 2.00 3.49 -6.41
C GLY A 877 0.84 3.41 -7.37
N ASP A 878 -0.36 3.16 -6.87
CA ASP A 878 -1.55 3.13 -7.72
C ASP A 878 -2.18 4.53 -7.65
N ASP A 879 -1.57 5.50 -8.35
CA ASP A 879 -1.74 6.94 -8.15
C ASP A 879 -2.94 7.53 -8.92
N THR A 880 -3.47 8.66 -8.45
CA THR A 880 -4.54 9.43 -9.11
C THR A 880 -4.12 10.88 -9.30
N ILE A 881 -3.85 11.26 -10.54
CA ILE A 881 -3.30 12.58 -10.88
C ILE A 881 -4.28 13.36 -11.76
N CYS A 882 -4.56 14.60 -11.38
CA CYS A 882 -5.28 15.59 -12.17
C CYS A 882 -4.38 16.80 -12.40
N GLY A 883 -4.17 17.24 -13.64
CA GLY A 883 -3.54 18.53 -13.95
C GLY A 883 -4.45 19.66 -13.50
N GLY A 884 -5.35 20.08 -14.37
CA GLY A 884 -6.45 20.98 -14.01
C GLY A 884 -6.78 21.94 -15.13
N ALA A 885 -6.09 23.07 -15.18
CA ALA A 885 -6.45 24.20 -16.03
C ALA A 885 -5.24 24.98 -16.59
N GLY A 886 -4.36 24.29 -17.32
CA GLY A 886 -3.39 24.92 -18.24
C GLY A 886 -2.79 23.93 -19.23
N ASN A 887 -1.46 23.89 -19.37
CA ASN A 887 -0.80 23.01 -20.33
C ASN A 887 0.14 22.08 -19.57
N ASP A 888 -0.41 21.01 -19.01
CA ASP A 888 0.20 20.30 -17.89
C ASP A 888 1.12 19.16 -18.33
N PHE A 889 2.16 18.90 -17.53
CA PHE A 889 3.04 17.75 -17.68
C PHE A 889 2.78 16.73 -16.56
N ILE A 890 2.19 15.60 -16.91
CA ILE A 890 1.80 14.55 -15.96
C ILE A 890 2.63 13.28 -16.23
N ARG A 891 3.22 12.69 -15.18
CA ARG A 891 3.73 11.31 -15.23
C ARG A 891 3.29 10.45 -14.04
N GLY A 892 2.75 9.26 -14.33
CA GLY A 892 2.44 8.22 -13.34
C GLY A 892 3.69 7.61 -12.69
N ASN A 893 4.49 6.90 -13.49
CA ASN A 893 5.80 6.25 -13.23
C ASN A 893 5.79 4.72 -12.94
N GLU A 894 5.62 4.27 -11.69
CA GLU A 894 5.71 2.85 -11.28
C GLU A 894 4.37 2.38 -10.68
N GLN A 895 3.76 1.34 -11.29
CA GLN A 895 2.46 0.72 -10.96
C GLN A 895 1.29 1.28 -11.81
N SER A 896 0.02 1.17 -11.38
CA SER A 896 -1.14 1.29 -12.29
C SER A 896 -2.01 2.51 -11.99
N ASP A 897 -1.86 3.54 -12.81
CA ASP A 897 -2.25 4.91 -12.49
C ASP A 897 -3.52 5.38 -13.23
N ILE A 898 -4.15 6.42 -12.66
CA ILE A 898 -5.28 7.13 -13.29
C ILE A 898 -4.92 8.60 -13.46
N LEU A 899 -4.73 9.02 -14.71
CA LEU A 899 -4.13 10.30 -15.09
C LEU A 899 -5.11 11.13 -15.94
N GLY A 900 -5.38 12.38 -15.56
CA GLY A 900 -6.21 13.31 -16.32
C GLY A 900 -5.58 14.69 -16.47
N GLY A 901 -5.42 15.18 -17.70
CA GLY A 901 -4.91 16.54 -17.95
C GLY A 901 -5.96 17.62 -17.63
N CYS A 902 -7.15 17.43 -18.20
CA CYS A 902 -8.37 18.22 -18.06
C CYS A 902 -8.55 19.41 -19.01
N ALA A 903 -7.90 20.56 -18.82
CA ALA A 903 -8.33 21.81 -19.48
C ALA A 903 -7.23 22.73 -20.05
N GLY A 904 -6.35 22.14 -20.86
CA GLY A 904 -5.63 22.81 -21.95
C GLY A 904 -4.80 21.79 -22.70
N ASN A 905 -3.64 22.14 -23.27
CA ASN A 905 -2.92 21.24 -24.17
C ASN A 905 -1.89 20.38 -23.41
N ASP A 906 -2.31 19.21 -22.95
CA ASP A 906 -1.61 18.45 -21.92
C ASP A 906 -0.65 17.39 -22.49
N THR A 907 0.37 17.03 -21.69
CA THR A 907 1.30 15.94 -21.99
C THR A 907 1.28 14.93 -20.85
N ILE A 908 0.68 13.77 -21.13
CA ILE A 908 0.40 12.71 -20.14
C ILE A 908 1.22 11.47 -20.48
N ASP A 909 1.98 10.98 -19.51
CA ASP A 909 2.91 9.85 -19.62
C ASP A 909 2.56 8.82 -18.52
N GLY A 910 2.18 7.60 -18.89
CA GLY A 910 1.83 6.52 -17.96
C GLY A 910 3.05 6.08 -17.16
N GLY A 911 3.72 5.02 -17.63
CA GLY A 911 5.02 4.61 -17.08
C GLY A 911 5.33 3.13 -17.26
N GLU A 912 5.28 2.37 -16.17
CA GLU A 912 5.43 0.91 -16.09
C GLU A 912 4.26 0.29 -15.31
N ASP A 913 3.62 -0.74 -15.91
CA ASP A 913 2.32 -1.36 -15.56
C ASP A 913 1.14 -0.75 -16.36
N ASN A 914 -0.13 -0.75 -15.91
CA ASN A 914 -1.29 -0.65 -16.84
C ASN A 914 -2.23 0.51 -16.48
N ASP A 915 -2.20 1.57 -17.28
CA ASP A 915 -2.69 2.88 -16.86
C ASP A 915 -4.00 3.30 -17.55
N THR A 916 -4.64 4.35 -17.01
CA THR A 916 -5.81 5.01 -17.61
C THR A 916 -5.55 6.50 -17.78
N LEU A 917 -5.41 6.96 -19.03
CA LEU A 917 -5.06 8.34 -19.38
C LEU A 917 -6.24 9.06 -20.06
N SER A 918 -6.53 10.30 -19.65
CA SER A 918 -7.57 11.15 -20.25
C SER A 918 -7.05 12.57 -20.50
N GLY A 919 -6.94 12.99 -21.77
CA GLY A 919 -6.62 14.39 -22.13
C GLY A 919 -7.73 15.35 -21.69
N SER A 920 -8.89 15.19 -22.33
CA SER A 920 -10.21 15.79 -22.03
C SER A 920 -10.56 17.06 -22.81
N GLN A 921 -9.90 18.21 -22.60
CA GLN A 921 -10.18 19.47 -23.35
C GLN A 921 -8.90 20.19 -23.83
N GLY A 922 -8.18 19.57 -24.77
CA GLY A 922 -6.92 20.13 -25.30
C GLY A 922 -6.57 19.80 -26.74
N GLU A 923 -5.30 19.96 -27.10
CA GLU A 923 -4.68 19.23 -28.22
C GLU A 923 -3.59 18.33 -27.61
N ASP A 924 -4.01 17.19 -27.08
CA ASP A 924 -3.28 16.48 -26.03
C ASP A 924 -2.29 15.43 -26.56
N ILE A 925 -1.27 15.10 -25.76
CA ILE A 925 -0.27 14.07 -26.11
C ILE A 925 -0.24 12.99 -25.05
N LEU A 926 -0.71 11.79 -25.41
CA LEU A 926 -0.82 10.64 -24.52
C LEU A 926 0.22 9.56 -24.86
N TYR A 927 1.10 9.26 -23.91
CA TYR A 927 2.04 8.15 -23.91
C TYR A 927 1.59 7.13 -22.86
N GLY A 928 1.19 5.91 -23.23
CA GLY A 928 1.02 4.83 -22.23
C GLY A 928 2.37 4.28 -21.75
N ASP A 929 3.33 4.18 -22.68
CA ASP A 929 4.64 3.56 -22.50
C ASP A 929 4.54 2.07 -22.09
N PHE A 930 5.07 1.58 -20.97
CA PHE A 930 5.21 0.12 -20.70
C PHE A 930 3.96 -0.58 -20.11
N GLY A 931 2.84 -0.59 -20.85
CA GLY A 931 1.58 -1.12 -20.31
C GLY A 931 0.64 -1.88 -21.23
N ASN A 932 -0.66 -1.75 -20.96
CA ASN A 932 -1.76 -2.24 -21.80
C ASN A 932 -2.92 -1.23 -21.68
N ASP A 933 -2.62 0.01 -22.06
CA ASP A 933 -3.20 1.19 -21.39
C ASP A 933 -4.52 1.64 -21.99
N SER A 934 -5.33 2.34 -21.20
CA SER A 934 -6.61 2.89 -21.64
C SER A 934 -6.45 4.39 -21.94
N LEU A 935 -6.28 4.73 -23.23
CA LEU A 935 -6.05 6.09 -23.69
C LEU A 935 -7.34 6.73 -24.21
N ILE A 936 -7.70 7.89 -23.65
CA ILE A 936 -8.89 8.69 -23.98
C ILE A 936 -8.42 10.09 -24.38
N GLY A 937 -8.72 10.53 -25.61
CA GLY A 937 -8.34 11.87 -26.08
C GLY A 937 -9.25 12.95 -25.51
N GLY A 938 -10.57 12.74 -25.63
CA GLY A 938 -11.57 13.75 -25.29
C GLY A 938 -11.90 14.65 -26.48
N SER A 939 -11.50 15.93 -26.41
CA SER A 939 -12.09 16.99 -27.24
C SER A 939 -11.13 17.97 -27.93
N GLY A 940 -10.06 17.47 -28.59
CA GLY A 940 -9.40 18.25 -29.64
C GLY A 940 -8.52 17.44 -30.60
N ASN A 941 -7.35 17.96 -30.97
CA ASN A 941 -6.53 17.41 -32.08
C ASN A 941 -5.44 16.46 -31.56
N ASP A 942 -5.86 15.36 -30.95
CA ASP A 942 -5.04 14.62 -29.99
C ASP A 942 -3.98 13.71 -30.65
N ILE A 943 -2.96 13.34 -29.88
CA ILE A 943 -1.76 12.64 -30.31
C ILE A 943 -1.54 11.41 -29.41
N PHE A 944 -2.01 10.25 -29.87
CA PHE A 944 -1.75 8.97 -29.21
C PHE A 944 -0.39 8.43 -29.66
N VAL A 945 0.53 8.18 -28.71
CA VAL A 945 1.92 7.79 -29.03
C VAL A 945 2.10 6.27 -28.93
N LEU A 946 2.53 5.63 -30.02
CA LEU A 946 2.80 4.18 -30.06
C LEU A 946 4.29 3.88 -30.30
N GLU A 947 4.87 3.08 -29.41
CA GLU A 947 6.23 2.55 -29.51
C GLU A 947 6.23 1.00 -29.58
N ALA A 948 7.17 0.42 -30.32
CA ALA A 948 7.31 -1.04 -30.42
C ALA A 948 8.08 -1.62 -29.22
N GLY A 949 7.57 -2.69 -28.64
CA GLY A 949 8.15 -3.39 -27.49
C GLY A 949 7.78 -2.80 -26.12
N ARG A 950 6.72 -1.97 -26.04
CA ARG A 950 6.24 -1.38 -24.79
C ARG A 950 4.96 -2.04 -24.28
N GLY A 951 3.87 -1.98 -25.03
CA GLY A 951 2.55 -2.43 -24.57
C GLY A 951 1.57 -2.92 -25.65
N PHE A 952 0.29 -3.02 -25.28
CA PHE A 952 -0.85 -3.17 -26.18
C PHE A 952 -2.02 -2.27 -25.75
N ASP A 953 -2.19 -1.15 -26.46
CA ASP A 953 -2.89 0.00 -25.90
C ASP A 953 -4.31 0.14 -26.49
N ILE A 954 -5.29 0.48 -25.68
CA ILE A 954 -6.68 0.68 -26.10
C ILE A 954 -6.95 2.17 -26.25
N ILE A 955 -7.10 2.63 -27.50
CA ILE A 955 -7.53 4.00 -27.81
C ILE A 955 -9.05 4.02 -27.87
N ALA A 956 -9.71 4.75 -26.98
CA ALA A 956 -11.13 4.62 -26.69
C ALA A 956 -12.06 5.34 -27.69
N ASP A 957 -11.68 6.51 -28.18
CA ASP A 957 -12.59 7.53 -28.73
C ASP A 957 -12.17 8.15 -30.09
N PHE A 958 -10.94 7.87 -30.55
CA PHE A 958 -10.28 8.39 -31.77
C PHE A 958 -11.18 8.99 -32.88
N THR A 959 -11.17 10.32 -33.01
CA THR A 959 -11.94 11.08 -34.00
C THR A 959 -11.20 11.23 -35.35
N LEU A 960 -11.67 10.46 -36.34
CA LEU A 960 -11.08 10.37 -37.68
C LEU A 960 -10.92 11.73 -38.41
N GLY A 961 -9.68 12.20 -38.48
CA GLY A 961 -9.30 13.40 -39.25
C GLY A 961 -9.24 14.69 -38.41
N GLN A 962 -9.33 14.53 -37.09
CA GLN A 962 -8.99 15.51 -36.07
C GLN A 962 -7.71 14.99 -35.39
N ASP A 963 -7.81 13.82 -34.77
CA ASP A 963 -6.76 13.12 -34.03
C ASP A 963 -5.71 12.44 -34.91
N SER A 964 -4.58 12.10 -34.29
CA SER A 964 -3.40 11.51 -34.90
C SER A 964 -2.74 10.44 -34.03
N ILE A 965 -1.92 9.60 -34.67
CA ILE A 965 -1.11 8.58 -34.00
C ILE A 965 0.37 8.87 -34.28
N ALA A 966 1.15 9.11 -33.24
CA ALA A 966 2.60 9.26 -33.34
C ALA A 966 3.29 7.89 -33.31
N LEU A 967 4.37 7.75 -34.09
CA LEU A 967 5.18 6.53 -34.14
C LEU A 967 6.62 6.84 -33.76
N THR A 968 7.06 6.37 -32.59
CA THR A 968 8.42 6.55 -32.05
C THR A 968 9.25 5.27 -32.25
N GLY A 969 10.30 4.99 -31.46
CA GLY A 969 11.01 3.71 -31.44
C GLY A 969 11.66 3.19 -32.74
N SER A 970 11.77 4.01 -33.79
CA SER A 970 12.05 3.57 -35.18
C SER A 970 10.91 2.76 -35.85
N LEU A 971 9.69 2.86 -35.33
CA LEU A 971 8.46 2.41 -35.97
C LEU A 971 8.09 3.36 -37.12
N SER A 972 7.35 2.85 -38.11
CA SER A 972 6.81 3.68 -39.19
C SER A 972 5.59 3.03 -39.83
N PHE A 973 4.73 3.80 -40.48
CA PHE A 973 3.52 3.31 -41.14
C PHE A 973 3.79 2.16 -42.14
N GLY A 974 4.98 2.12 -42.76
CA GLY A 974 5.38 1.03 -43.65
C GLY A 974 5.65 -0.32 -42.98
N GLN A 975 5.65 -0.36 -41.64
CA GLN A 975 5.79 -1.56 -40.80
C GLN A 975 4.45 -1.97 -40.16
N LEU A 976 3.34 -1.27 -40.44
CA LEU A 976 2.04 -1.54 -39.81
C LEU A 976 1.11 -2.36 -40.71
N GLU A 977 0.42 -3.33 -40.12
CA GLU A 977 -0.80 -3.94 -40.64
C GLU A 977 -1.97 -3.50 -39.76
N ILE A 978 -3.04 -2.98 -40.38
CA ILE A 978 -4.23 -2.52 -39.67
C ILE A 978 -5.39 -3.46 -40.02
N VAL A 979 -5.86 -4.22 -39.03
CA VAL A 979 -6.85 -5.30 -39.19
C VAL A 979 -8.17 -4.92 -38.52
N GLN A 980 -9.29 -5.30 -39.12
CA GLN A 980 -10.60 -5.15 -38.47
C GLN A 980 -10.82 -6.29 -37.47
N ASN A 981 -11.00 -5.98 -36.19
CA ASN A 981 -11.52 -6.93 -35.20
C ASN A 981 -13.00 -6.61 -34.87
N SER A 982 -13.56 -7.28 -33.85
CA SER A 982 -14.96 -7.12 -33.41
C SER A 982 -15.28 -5.82 -32.67
N GLN A 983 -14.28 -5.11 -32.15
CA GLN A 983 -14.41 -3.86 -31.39
C GLN A 983 -13.99 -2.63 -32.20
N GLY A 984 -13.02 -2.76 -33.11
CA GLY A 984 -12.52 -1.65 -33.91
C GLY A 984 -11.30 -2.00 -34.79
N ALA A 985 -10.36 -1.07 -34.91
CA ALA A 985 -9.18 -1.17 -35.76
C ALA A 985 -7.95 -1.57 -34.94
N LEU A 986 -7.41 -2.77 -35.22
CA LEU A 986 -6.27 -3.36 -34.54
C LEU A 986 -4.98 -3.07 -35.32
N ILE A 987 -4.02 -2.39 -34.71
CA ILE A 987 -2.70 -2.06 -35.26
C ILE A 987 -1.70 -3.14 -34.86
N ARG A 988 -0.96 -3.67 -35.84
CA ARG A 988 0.10 -4.69 -35.65
C ARG A 988 1.39 -4.32 -36.35
N ASN A 989 2.52 -4.70 -35.75
CA ASN A 989 3.85 -4.55 -36.35
C ASN A 989 4.21 -5.80 -37.18
N ILE A 990 4.32 -5.64 -38.50
CA ILE A 990 4.51 -6.75 -39.46
C ILE A 990 5.89 -7.41 -39.39
N LEU A 991 6.86 -6.79 -38.68
CA LEU A 991 8.22 -7.34 -38.53
C LEU A 991 8.37 -8.23 -37.29
N THR A 992 7.67 -7.89 -36.20
CA THR A 992 7.69 -8.63 -34.93
C THR A 992 6.51 -9.59 -34.79
N GLY A 993 5.36 -9.29 -35.40
CA GLY A 993 4.09 -10.03 -35.21
C GLY A 993 3.29 -9.59 -33.98
N GLU A 994 3.74 -8.50 -33.36
CA GLU A 994 3.21 -7.80 -32.19
C GLU A 994 1.92 -7.05 -32.50
N GLU A 995 1.00 -7.02 -31.54
CA GLU A 995 -0.19 -6.16 -31.55
C GLU A 995 0.17 -4.92 -30.72
N LEU A 996 0.04 -3.72 -31.29
CA LEU A 996 0.47 -2.48 -30.66
C LEU A 996 -0.69 -1.72 -30.02
N SER A 997 -1.84 -1.65 -30.71
CA SER A 997 -2.99 -0.93 -30.19
C SER A 997 -4.31 -1.37 -30.84
N LEU A 998 -5.41 -1.20 -30.12
CA LEU A 998 -6.78 -1.32 -30.60
C LEU A 998 -7.51 0.03 -30.48
N ILE A 999 -7.82 0.64 -31.62
CA ILE A 999 -8.71 1.79 -31.71
C ILE A 999 -10.17 1.31 -31.70
N ILE A 1000 -10.90 1.62 -30.64
CA ILE A 1000 -12.31 1.22 -30.46
C ILE A 1000 -13.22 1.97 -31.43
N GLY A 1001 -14.29 1.31 -31.91
CA GLY A 1001 -15.35 1.90 -32.75
C GLY A 1001 -14.95 2.23 -34.20
N VAL A 1002 -13.68 2.54 -34.45
CA VAL A 1002 -13.15 2.91 -35.76
C VAL A 1002 -13.01 1.69 -36.67
N ARG A 1003 -13.23 1.89 -37.98
CA ARG A 1003 -13.05 0.84 -38.99
C ARG A 1003 -11.65 0.87 -39.57
N ALA A 1004 -10.97 -0.28 -39.58
CA ALA A 1004 -9.61 -0.44 -40.07
C ALA A 1004 -9.35 0.14 -41.46
N ASN A 1005 -10.36 0.10 -42.35
CA ASN A 1005 -10.25 0.64 -43.71
C ASN A 1005 -10.29 2.19 -43.81
N LEU A 1006 -10.48 2.89 -42.69
CA LEU A 1006 -10.51 4.36 -42.62
C LEU A 1006 -9.22 4.94 -42.01
N ILE A 1007 -8.50 4.14 -41.24
CA ILE A 1007 -7.16 4.46 -40.76
C ILE A 1007 -6.18 4.37 -41.94
N THR A 1008 -5.46 5.46 -42.20
CA THR A 1008 -4.55 5.60 -43.35
C THR A 1008 -3.27 6.32 -42.94
N SER A 1009 -2.27 6.39 -43.82
CA SER A 1009 -1.03 7.15 -43.57
C SER A 1009 -1.21 8.66 -43.36
N ALA A 1010 -2.44 9.19 -43.45
CA ALA A 1010 -2.76 10.56 -43.09
C ALA A 1010 -3.18 10.72 -41.62
N ASN A 1011 -3.44 9.62 -40.91
CA ASN A 1011 -3.74 9.57 -39.48
C ASN A 1011 -2.47 9.35 -38.62
N PHE A 1012 -1.30 9.19 -39.25
CA PHE A 1012 -0.04 8.93 -38.55
C PHE A 1012 0.96 10.05 -38.78
N GLN A 1013 1.68 10.41 -37.74
CA GLN A 1013 2.84 11.27 -37.79
C GLN A 1013 4.10 10.58 -37.25
N ILE A 1014 5.26 11.14 -37.60
CA ILE A 1014 6.56 10.77 -37.04
C ILE A 1014 7.06 12.02 -36.34
N ILE A 1015 7.40 11.88 -35.06
CA ILE A 1015 7.93 12.93 -34.19
C ILE A 1015 9.45 12.74 -34.07
#